data_AF-A0A7X6XQV7-F1
#
_entry.id   AF-A0A7X6XQV7-F1
#
_cell.length_a   1.000
_cell.length_b   1.000
_cell.length_c   1.000
_cell.angle_alpha   90.00
_cell.angle_beta   90.00
_cell.angle_gamma   90.00
#
_symmetry.space_group_name_H-M   'P 1'
#
loop_
_entity.id
_entity.type
_entity.pdbx_description
1 polymer ?
#
loop_
_entity_poly.entity_id
_entity_poly.type
_entity_poly.pdbx_seq_one_letter_code
_entity_poly.pdbx_strand_id
1 'polypeptide(L)'
;MAAILALILLVTAACGPLFAQRWEASEDGFVLRLGQERIRYRAPGNLWAGRADGPGVDAALFLWHDAWIYERLDGGTAESGPEVDERGWLRQRGTWVTREGAPPMRYSLALEPTPTGAVLHLETEKTAPLKLTAGLWATLSLDRRAFTAGQRLYARPVAHGRIGRPVTGVCEALLVELAPGQAVSFAGENFGELRSHGGENSQIFELNLRPGDFAVGEKATATLKIAFEAMPAQFPGTIHPGREKLALAKVTPSARVVPRYEKLELAVDLRATFDNPFDPDDVALDAQVTTASGRRYTQPGFFMVRHRRVVRGGVELMTPVDHGGWYVRLAATEPGPLRVRLVARDRTGTVSRNVGPFQVQASRAKGFLRPSRVDPRYLQFDSGAPFVPVGHNVPIYHTTGQTGIDAIRKMAANGENFNRWWLSNAGLGLEWEDRVGWYRQATAARLDLLLDLAAQLDFYYMLCLDTHQDFREGGWQVNPYRRANGGPCDTVADWFTNEAARALYRKRLRYTVARWGYSPNVLCWEFGNEFEGWADTPEETKITWHREMAAYLAKLDPYRHLITSSWWSHTGPEACWRIPEIDLVQTHCYTNNDANVAEQVRQFCLHQWQTHAKPHLFGEFGIRSHDTTEDKDPSGWSIHNANWAALCSGCVGIPMPWWHENYIDPLNLYFHFTAIARFAKGLPFGTERWQQVPVGPLEYVEPPAQPLVRDVVLTPVARWGKPAANEFVVQPDGSINDPQALHDLLQGMGHQELRNPPTFVVNYPRPGRFTLTVGRVSNSGLLRIWLDGALKLERAYPCGEGHGKQWQYQPQWDLWESVYDEEVSIEVPAGQHRITVDNLGKDWMRIGRYVFTGCQVIERPDLLVAALRAPSVAIVWIQNRESDWYNHRPGGTSTGGPTLVPPARVALSGFPDGAYQVEWWETWHGRPTHTERVTAQGGRLILVTDELTTDVAAKIRPVKAEARTRR
;
A
#
# COMPACT_ATOMS: atom_id res chain seq x y z
N MET A 1 -14.72 -9.27 75.33
CA MET A 1 -15.42 -10.49 74.85
C MET A 1 -16.81 -10.52 75.45
N ALA A 2 -17.82 -10.11 74.69
CA ALA A 2 -19.28 -10.25 74.96
C ALA A 2 -20.12 -9.38 73.98
N ALA A 3 -19.50 -8.50 73.19
CA ALA A 3 -20.20 -7.61 72.24
C ALA A 3 -19.94 -7.94 70.74
N ILE A 4 -19.34 -9.09 70.42
CA ILE A 4 -19.00 -9.50 69.03
C ILE A 4 -19.91 -10.66 68.53
N LEU A 5 -20.80 -11.21 69.37
CA LEU A 5 -21.65 -12.35 68.97
C LEU A 5 -23.08 -12.00 68.52
N ALA A 6 -23.51 -10.73 68.61
CA ALA A 6 -24.90 -10.35 68.29
C ALA A 6 -25.11 -9.76 66.87
N LEU A 7 -24.05 -9.47 66.11
CA LEU A 7 -24.16 -8.93 64.74
C LEU A 7 -23.95 -9.97 63.64
N ILE A 8 -23.71 -11.24 64.00
CA ILE A 8 -23.50 -12.35 63.06
C ILE A 8 -24.78 -13.18 62.84
N LEU A 9 -25.85 -12.92 63.62
CA LEU A 9 -27.09 -13.72 63.59
C LEU A 9 -28.29 -13.07 62.86
N LEU A 10 -28.06 -11.98 62.11
CA LEU A 10 -29.08 -11.34 61.26
C LEU A 10 -28.69 -11.26 59.76
N VAL A 11 -27.61 -11.93 59.35
CA VAL A 11 -27.18 -12.02 57.94
C VAL A 11 -27.24 -13.45 57.38
N THR A 12 -27.53 -14.46 58.20
CA THR A 12 -27.67 -15.86 57.77
C THR A 12 -29.13 -16.29 57.65
N ALA A 13 -29.95 -15.48 56.98
CA ALA A 13 -31.32 -15.83 56.59
C ALA A 13 -31.68 -15.20 55.23
N ALA A 14 -30.81 -15.33 54.23
CA ALA A 14 -31.12 -15.04 52.82
C ALA A 14 -30.22 -15.76 51.79
N CYS A 15 -29.41 -16.74 52.19
CA CYS A 15 -28.74 -17.64 51.24
C CYS A 15 -29.48 -18.98 51.23
N GLY A 16 -30.61 -19.01 50.53
CA GLY A 16 -31.05 -20.27 49.94
C GLY A 16 -29.99 -20.79 48.96
N PRO A 17 -29.99 -22.09 48.62
CA PRO A 17 -29.13 -22.57 47.55
C PRO A 17 -29.36 -21.71 46.31
N LEU A 18 -28.28 -21.16 45.74
CA LEU A 18 -28.29 -20.67 44.36
C LEU A 18 -28.72 -21.86 43.50
N PHE A 19 -30.02 -21.98 43.21
CA PHE A 19 -30.48 -22.89 42.20
C PHE A 19 -29.77 -22.47 40.91
N ALA A 20 -28.87 -23.33 40.41
CA ALA A 20 -28.28 -23.15 39.10
C ALA A 20 -29.44 -22.94 38.13
N GLN A 21 -29.44 -21.82 37.40
CA GLN A 21 -30.40 -21.60 36.33
C GLN A 21 -30.30 -22.79 35.36
N ARG A 22 -31.44 -23.30 34.91
CA ARG A 22 -31.52 -24.50 34.08
C ARG A 22 -32.47 -24.29 32.92
N TRP A 23 -32.23 -24.99 31.82
CA TRP A 23 -33.18 -25.08 30.73
C TRP A 23 -34.42 -25.90 31.15
N GLU A 24 -35.59 -25.46 30.72
CA GLU A 24 -36.90 -26.10 30.96
C GLU A 24 -37.50 -26.53 29.63
N ALA A 25 -38.16 -27.69 29.58
CA ALA A 25 -38.95 -28.07 28.42
C ALA A 25 -40.16 -27.13 28.25
N SER A 26 -40.53 -26.87 27.00
CA SER A 26 -41.67 -26.05 26.57
C SER A 26 -42.35 -26.69 25.37
N GLU A 27 -43.54 -26.22 24.99
CA GLU A 27 -44.37 -26.83 23.93
C GLU A 27 -43.61 -27.11 22.63
N ASP A 28 -42.73 -26.18 22.21
CA ASP A 28 -42.01 -26.27 20.94
C ASP A 28 -40.48 -26.35 21.10
N GLY A 29 -39.96 -26.78 22.27
CA GLY A 29 -38.52 -26.86 22.51
C GLY A 29 -38.13 -26.61 23.97
N PHE A 30 -37.13 -25.76 24.20
CA PHE A 30 -36.64 -25.44 25.54
C PHE A 30 -36.64 -23.94 25.82
N VAL A 31 -36.81 -23.55 27.07
CA VAL A 31 -36.80 -22.15 27.51
C VAL A 31 -35.92 -21.98 28.74
N LEU A 32 -35.15 -20.90 28.75
CA LEU A 32 -34.43 -20.38 29.90
C LEU A 32 -35.12 -19.07 30.32
N ARG A 33 -35.60 -18.98 31.56
CA ARG A 33 -36.37 -17.84 32.08
C ARG A 33 -35.52 -16.99 33.03
N LEU A 34 -35.48 -15.69 32.78
CA LEU A 34 -34.68 -14.69 33.49
C LEU A 34 -35.60 -13.51 33.87
N GLY A 35 -36.58 -13.75 34.74
CA GLY A 35 -37.62 -12.76 35.04
C GLY A 35 -38.55 -12.52 33.84
N GLN A 36 -38.61 -11.28 33.33
CA GLN A 36 -39.38 -10.94 32.11
C GLN A 36 -38.63 -11.28 30.81
N GLU A 37 -37.35 -11.62 30.90
CA GLU A 37 -36.52 -11.99 29.77
C GLU A 37 -36.48 -13.51 29.63
N ARG A 38 -36.37 -14.00 28.40
CA ARG A 38 -36.28 -15.44 28.14
C ARG A 38 -35.47 -15.74 26.89
N ILE A 39 -34.77 -16.86 26.91
CA ILE A 39 -34.13 -17.46 25.74
C ILE A 39 -34.89 -18.73 25.41
N ARG A 40 -35.33 -18.90 24.17
CA ARG A 40 -35.96 -20.11 23.66
C ARG A 40 -34.99 -20.80 22.72
N TYR A 41 -35.02 -22.12 22.73
CA TYR A 41 -34.24 -22.96 21.83
C TYR A 41 -35.16 -23.97 21.14
N ARG A 42 -35.01 -24.11 19.83
CA ARG A 42 -35.67 -25.12 18.99
C ARG A 42 -34.62 -25.89 18.23
N ALA A 43 -34.70 -27.20 18.28
CA ALA A 43 -33.73 -28.06 17.59
C ALA A 43 -34.01 -28.14 16.09
N PRO A 44 -32.95 -28.19 15.24
CA PRO A 44 -31.55 -27.96 15.59
C PRO A 44 -31.17 -26.48 15.61
N GLY A 45 -30.37 -26.06 16.59
CA GLY A 45 -29.59 -24.81 16.52
C GLY A 45 -30.35 -23.46 16.43
N ASN A 46 -31.68 -23.43 16.48
CA ASN A 46 -32.47 -22.19 16.42
C ASN A 46 -32.68 -21.62 17.83
N LEU A 47 -32.37 -20.35 18.01
CA LEU A 47 -32.50 -19.62 19.26
C LEU A 47 -33.38 -18.39 19.07
N TRP A 48 -34.09 -17.98 20.11
CA TRP A 48 -34.76 -16.69 20.19
C TRP A 48 -34.50 -16.07 21.55
N ALA A 49 -34.12 -14.80 21.62
CA ALA A 49 -33.88 -14.10 22.88
C ALA A 49 -34.61 -12.76 22.91
N GLY A 50 -35.42 -12.55 23.96
CA GLY A 50 -36.27 -11.36 24.05
C GLY A 50 -37.11 -11.31 25.32
N ARG A 51 -38.12 -10.44 25.33
CA ARG A 51 -39.04 -10.26 26.46
C ARG A 51 -40.29 -11.14 26.35
N ALA A 52 -40.86 -11.52 27.49
CA ALA A 52 -42.01 -12.41 27.56
C ALA A 52 -43.23 -11.96 26.74
N ASP A 53 -43.48 -10.66 26.67
CA ASP A 53 -44.59 -10.04 25.93
C ASP A 53 -44.09 -8.89 25.06
N GLY A 54 -42.89 -9.01 24.50
CA GLY A 54 -42.22 -7.93 23.78
C GLY A 54 -41.32 -8.41 22.65
N PRO A 55 -40.53 -7.50 22.07
CA PRO A 55 -39.63 -7.84 20.97
C PRO A 55 -38.55 -8.83 21.39
N GLY A 56 -37.98 -9.49 20.39
CA GLY A 56 -36.82 -10.37 20.54
C GLY A 56 -36.08 -10.52 19.23
N VAL A 57 -35.00 -11.30 19.29
CA VAL A 57 -34.09 -11.54 18.18
C VAL A 57 -33.97 -13.05 17.99
N ASP A 58 -34.25 -13.53 16.78
CA ASP A 58 -33.97 -14.90 16.35
C ASP A 58 -32.48 -15.01 16.03
N ALA A 59 -31.83 -16.06 16.50
CA ALA A 59 -30.44 -16.37 16.22
C ALA A 59 -30.31 -17.79 15.66
N ALA A 60 -29.50 -17.96 14.62
CA ALA A 60 -29.14 -19.26 14.08
C ALA A 60 -27.69 -19.26 13.64
N LEU A 61 -27.09 -20.45 13.55
CA LEU A 61 -25.72 -20.62 13.07
C LEU A 61 -25.75 -20.94 11.57
N PHE A 62 -24.79 -20.39 10.82
CA PHE A 62 -24.64 -20.67 9.40
C PHE A 62 -23.17 -20.69 8.96
N LEU A 63 -22.92 -21.22 7.77
CA LEU A 63 -21.62 -21.22 7.12
C LEU A 63 -21.75 -21.03 5.61
N TRP A 64 -20.64 -20.69 4.98
CA TRP A 64 -20.45 -20.73 3.54
C TRP A 64 -19.43 -21.81 3.20
N HIS A 65 -19.71 -22.66 2.22
CA HIS A 65 -18.74 -23.63 1.72
C HIS A 65 -18.61 -23.61 0.19
N ASP A 66 -17.47 -24.11 -0.28
CA ASP A 66 -17.09 -24.23 -1.69
C ASP A 66 -17.33 -22.91 -2.46
N ALA A 67 -18.18 -22.93 -3.49
CA ALA A 67 -18.54 -21.78 -4.31
C ALA A 67 -19.66 -20.94 -3.67
N TRP A 68 -19.43 -20.47 -2.43
CA TRP A 68 -20.38 -19.63 -1.67
C TRP A 68 -21.77 -20.27 -1.51
N ILE A 69 -21.80 -21.55 -1.14
CA ILE A 69 -23.05 -22.23 -0.78
C ILE A 69 -23.40 -21.90 0.68
N TYR A 70 -24.55 -21.26 0.88
CA TYR A 70 -25.08 -20.91 2.20
C TYR A 70 -25.82 -22.08 2.84
N GLU A 71 -25.41 -22.49 4.04
CA GLU A 71 -26.09 -23.54 4.82
C GLU A 71 -26.30 -23.11 6.27
N ARG A 72 -27.52 -23.28 6.78
CA ARG A 72 -27.87 -23.00 8.19
C ARG A 72 -27.92 -24.29 9.01
N LEU A 73 -27.53 -24.21 10.28
CA LEU A 73 -27.55 -25.36 11.18
C LEU A 73 -28.97 -25.86 11.45
N ASP A 74 -29.98 -24.99 11.41
CA ASP A 74 -31.39 -25.35 11.58
C ASP A 74 -31.99 -26.11 10.38
N GLY A 75 -31.26 -26.22 9.27
CA GLY A 75 -31.55 -27.18 8.20
C GLY A 75 -30.87 -28.54 8.37
N GLY A 76 -30.02 -28.70 9.40
CA GLY A 76 -29.29 -29.94 9.69
C GLY A 76 -30.15 -31.03 10.33
N THR A 77 -29.51 -32.17 10.61
CA THR A 77 -30.14 -33.32 11.30
C THR A 77 -29.69 -33.38 12.75
N ALA A 78 -30.64 -33.48 13.67
CA ALA A 78 -30.38 -33.81 15.07
C ALA A 78 -30.30 -35.33 15.23
N GLU A 79 -29.15 -35.87 15.64
CA GLU A 79 -28.97 -37.32 15.85
C GLU A 79 -29.15 -37.71 17.32
N SER A 80 -28.89 -36.78 18.24
CA SER A 80 -29.13 -36.95 19.68
C SER A 80 -29.42 -35.61 20.36
N GLY A 81 -30.20 -35.66 21.45
CA GLY A 81 -30.78 -34.47 22.09
C GLY A 81 -31.81 -33.77 21.18
N PRO A 82 -32.30 -32.58 21.55
CA PRO A 82 -31.88 -31.77 22.70
C PRO A 82 -32.31 -32.36 24.06
N GLU A 83 -31.36 -32.48 24.99
CA GLU A 83 -31.60 -32.94 26.36
C GLU A 83 -30.88 -32.05 27.37
N VAL A 84 -31.46 -31.90 28.58
CA VAL A 84 -30.86 -31.11 29.66
C VAL A 84 -30.05 -32.05 30.55
N ASP A 85 -28.75 -31.78 30.67
CA ASP A 85 -27.84 -32.56 31.50
C ASP A 85 -27.96 -32.24 33.00
N GLU A 86 -27.21 -32.97 33.83
CA GLU A 86 -27.22 -32.80 35.30
C GLU A 86 -26.76 -31.41 35.76
N ARG A 87 -26.03 -30.68 34.91
CA ARG A 87 -25.58 -29.30 35.17
C ARG A 87 -26.60 -28.27 34.72
N GLY A 88 -27.73 -28.70 34.16
CA GLY A 88 -28.75 -27.83 33.59
C GLY A 88 -28.43 -27.32 32.19
N TRP A 89 -27.41 -27.86 31.51
CA TRP A 89 -27.02 -27.45 30.16
C TRP A 89 -27.85 -28.21 29.13
N LEU A 90 -28.29 -27.52 28.07
CA LEU A 90 -28.94 -28.19 26.95
C LEU A 90 -27.89 -28.72 25.98
N ARG A 91 -27.92 -30.00 25.63
CA ARG A 91 -26.97 -30.64 24.71
C ARG A 91 -27.66 -31.23 23.49
N GLN A 92 -27.01 -31.08 22.34
CA GLN A 92 -27.45 -31.64 21.08
C GLN A 92 -26.24 -32.06 20.24
N ARG A 93 -26.35 -33.17 19.50
CA ARG A 93 -25.37 -33.53 18.47
C ARG A 93 -26.07 -33.96 17.19
N GLY A 94 -25.38 -33.78 16.06
CA GLY A 94 -25.83 -34.33 14.80
C GLY A 94 -24.95 -33.92 13.64
N THR A 95 -25.57 -33.83 12.47
CA THR A 95 -24.93 -33.48 11.21
C THR A 95 -25.52 -32.21 10.61
N TRP A 96 -24.63 -31.41 10.05
CA TRP A 96 -24.89 -30.17 9.33
C TRP A 96 -24.33 -30.34 7.90
N VAL A 97 -24.61 -29.41 6.99
CA VAL A 97 -24.32 -29.55 5.55
C VAL A 97 -25.12 -30.70 4.95
N THR A 98 -26.35 -30.40 4.54
CA THR A 98 -27.31 -31.41 4.05
C THR A 98 -27.51 -31.35 2.54
N ARG A 99 -26.79 -30.47 1.84
CA ARG A 99 -26.91 -30.35 0.39
C ARG A 99 -26.34 -31.58 -0.32
N GLU A 100 -27.07 -32.04 -1.34
CA GLU A 100 -26.67 -33.18 -2.15
C GLU A 100 -25.28 -32.97 -2.78
N GLY A 101 -24.38 -33.95 -2.60
CA GLY A 101 -23.02 -33.93 -3.11
C GLY A 101 -21.98 -33.28 -2.19
N ALA A 102 -22.39 -32.61 -1.11
CA ALA A 102 -21.47 -32.08 -0.10
C ALA A 102 -21.33 -33.07 1.08
N PRO A 103 -20.11 -33.31 1.60
CA PRO A 103 -19.95 -34.16 2.76
C PRO A 103 -20.50 -33.49 4.03
N PRO A 104 -21.23 -34.22 4.89
CA PRO A 104 -21.81 -33.66 6.09
C PRO A 104 -20.73 -33.25 7.10
N MET A 105 -20.99 -32.21 7.88
CA MET A 105 -20.14 -31.78 9.00
C MET A 105 -20.78 -32.21 10.31
N ARG A 106 -20.04 -32.87 11.20
CA ARG A 106 -20.54 -33.21 12.53
C ARG A 106 -20.55 -31.98 13.41
N TYR A 107 -21.57 -31.85 14.27
CA TYR A 107 -21.60 -30.82 15.30
C TYR A 107 -21.96 -31.40 16.67
N SER A 108 -21.39 -30.80 17.71
CA SER A 108 -21.80 -30.95 19.11
C SER A 108 -22.07 -29.55 19.67
N LEU A 109 -23.31 -29.32 20.09
CA LEU A 109 -23.79 -28.06 20.62
C LEU A 109 -24.13 -28.22 22.10
N ALA A 110 -23.68 -27.27 22.92
CA ALA A 110 -24.04 -27.19 24.33
C ALA A 110 -24.42 -25.75 24.72
N LEU A 111 -25.56 -25.57 25.37
CA LEU A 111 -26.05 -24.29 25.86
C LEU A 111 -25.94 -24.22 27.38
N GLU A 112 -24.94 -23.50 27.83
CA GLU A 112 -24.68 -23.21 29.24
C GLU A 112 -25.57 -22.06 29.73
N PRO A 113 -26.45 -22.26 30.71
CA PRO A 113 -27.17 -21.16 31.35
C PRO A 113 -26.21 -20.32 32.21
N THR A 114 -26.38 -18.99 32.18
CA THR A 114 -25.60 -18.02 32.96
C THR A 114 -26.53 -17.04 33.66
N PRO A 115 -26.12 -16.38 34.76
CA PRO A 115 -27.02 -15.49 35.52
C PRO A 115 -27.77 -14.43 34.70
N THR A 116 -27.22 -14.02 33.55
CA THR A 116 -27.75 -12.98 32.68
C THR A 116 -28.19 -13.50 31.29
N GLY A 117 -28.17 -14.81 31.03
CA GLY A 117 -28.38 -15.32 29.66
C GLY A 117 -27.88 -16.75 29.46
N ALA A 118 -27.33 -17.04 28.29
CA ALA A 118 -26.73 -18.34 27.99
C ALA A 118 -25.47 -18.21 27.10
N VAL A 119 -24.60 -19.21 27.15
CA VAL A 119 -23.46 -19.36 26.25
C VAL A 119 -23.64 -20.61 25.41
N LEU A 120 -23.70 -20.45 24.09
CA LEU A 120 -23.66 -21.54 23.14
C LEU A 120 -22.20 -21.90 22.88
N HIS A 121 -21.84 -23.14 23.17
CA HIS A 121 -20.57 -23.76 22.81
C HIS A 121 -20.81 -24.70 21.63
N LEU A 122 -20.14 -24.44 20.51
CA LEU A 122 -20.21 -25.24 19.30
C LEU A 122 -18.86 -25.90 19.05
N GLU A 123 -18.84 -27.22 18.88
CA GLU A 123 -17.73 -27.98 18.31
C GLU A 123 -18.19 -28.55 16.97
N THR A 124 -17.40 -28.37 15.92
CA THR A 124 -17.64 -28.89 14.57
C THR A 124 -16.45 -29.66 14.04
N GLU A 125 -16.70 -30.72 13.27
CA GLU A 125 -15.68 -31.56 12.65
C GLU A 125 -16.10 -31.94 11.23
N LYS A 126 -15.23 -31.71 10.25
CA LYS A 126 -15.47 -32.12 8.86
C LYS A 126 -15.29 -33.63 8.72
N THR A 127 -16.27 -34.31 8.13
CA THR A 127 -16.18 -35.77 7.89
C THR A 127 -15.35 -36.14 6.66
N ALA A 128 -15.20 -35.21 5.72
CA ALA A 128 -14.40 -35.32 4.50
C ALA A 128 -14.05 -33.90 4.00
N PRO A 129 -13.23 -33.74 2.94
CA PRO A 129 -12.87 -32.42 2.41
C PRO A 129 -14.11 -31.58 2.06
N LEU A 130 -14.28 -30.47 2.78
CA LEU A 130 -15.30 -29.44 2.59
C LEU A 130 -14.61 -28.11 2.84
N LYS A 131 -14.51 -27.21 1.87
CA LYS A 131 -13.81 -25.93 2.07
C LYS A 131 -14.76 -24.90 2.62
N LEU A 132 -14.55 -24.40 3.85
CA LEU A 132 -15.33 -23.28 4.36
C LEU A 132 -14.80 -21.97 3.78
N THR A 133 -15.66 -21.22 3.11
CA THR A 133 -15.29 -19.99 2.41
C THR A 133 -15.05 -18.83 3.38
N ALA A 134 -15.82 -18.77 4.47
CA ALA A 134 -15.79 -17.67 5.43
C ALA A 134 -15.86 -18.12 6.90
N GLY A 135 -15.63 -19.40 7.19
CA GLY A 135 -15.73 -19.95 8.54
C GLY A 135 -17.17 -20.04 9.07
N LEU A 136 -17.34 -19.87 10.38
CA LEU A 136 -18.61 -20.09 11.10
C LEU A 136 -19.22 -18.77 11.57
N TRP A 137 -20.52 -18.60 11.36
CA TRP A 137 -21.24 -17.36 11.60
C TRP A 137 -22.52 -17.59 12.41
N ALA A 138 -23.00 -16.53 13.06
CA ALA A 138 -24.34 -16.41 13.58
C ALA A 138 -25.13 -15.38 12.76
N THR A 139 -26.34 -15.73 12.35
CA THR A 139 -27.32 -14.79 11.79
C THR A 139 -28.32 -14.43 12.87
N LEU A 140 -28.57 -13.14 13.04
CA LEU A 140 -29.43 -12.52 14.03
C LEU A 140 -30.53 -11.75 13.31
N SER A 141 -31.75 -12.26 13.34
CA SER A 141 -32.89 -11.71 12.62
C SER A 141 -33.89 -11.10 13.59
N LEU A 142 -34.39 -9.90 13.27
CA LEU A 142 -35.46 -9.27 14.03
C LEU A 142 -36.59 -8.78 13.11
N ASP A 143 -37.83 -8.95 13.55
CA ASP A 143 -39.02 -8.36 12.94
C ASP A 143 -39.16 -6.92 13.40
N ARG A 144 -38.94 -5.96 12.51
CA ARG A 144 -38.94 -4.52 12.83
C ARG A 144 -40.30 -4.03 13.32
N ARG A 145 -41.40 -4.73 13.00
CA ARG A 145 -42.76 -4.37 13.44
C ARG A 145 -42.99 -4.64 14.93
N ALA A 146 -42.20 -5.53 15.53
CA ALA A 146 -42.24 -5.81 16.96
C ALA A 146 -41.50 -4.75 17.79
N PHE A 147 -40.71 -3.88 17.15
CA PHE A 147 -39.94 -2.83 17.78
C PHE A 147 -40.62 -1.48 17.57
N THR A 148 -40.53 -0.62 18.59
CA THR A 148 -40.99 0.77 18.56
C THR A 148 -39.96 1.67 17.88
N ALA A 149 -40.42 2.82 17.37
CA ALA A 149 -39.54 3.83 16.80
C ALA A 149 -38.58 4.39 17.87
N GLY A 150 -37.27 4.21 17.66
CA GLY A 150 -36.23 4.81 18.50
C GLY A 150 -35.36 3.83 19.28
N GLN A 151 -35.69 2.54 19.31
CA GLN A 151 -34.81 1.52 19.89
C GLN A 151 -33.45 1.48 19.20
N ARG A 152 -32.42 1.31 20.01
CA ARG A 152 -31.02 1.49 19.62
C ARG A 152 -30.30 0.18 19.34
N LEU A 153 -29.26 0.27 18.52
CA LEU A 153 -28.28 -0.77 18.23
C LEU A 153 -26.91 -0.29 18.71
N TYR A 154 -26.12 -1.19 19.27
CA TYR A 154 -24.73 -0.92 19.60
C TYR A 154 -23.83 -2.10 19.26
N ALA A 155 -23.05 -1.97 18.20
CA ALA A 155 -21.92 -2.83 17.92
C ALA A 155 -20.73 -2.37 18.80
N ARG A 156 -20.71 -2.87 20.04
CA ARG A 156 -19.75 -2.47 21.06
C ARG A 156 -18.33 -2.84 20.65
N PRO A 157 -17.33 -1.97 20.86
CA PRO A 157 -17.43 -0.60 21.36
C PRO A 157 -17.55 0.50 20.29
N VAL A 158 -17.53 0.19 18.99
CA VAL A 158 -17.15 1.14 17.93
C VAL A 158 -18.29 1.77 17.14
N ALA A 159 -19.44 1.11 16.98
CA ALA A 159 -20.50 1.60 16.10
C ALA A 159 -21.86 1.51 16.77
N HIS A 160 -22.72 2.50 16.60
CA HIS A 160 -24.06 2.53 17.18
C HIS A 160 -25.06 3.18 16.22
N GLY A 161 -26.34 2.86 16.39
CA GLY A 161 -27.40 3.35 15.52
C GLY A 161 -28.79 3.12 16.10
N ARG A 162 -29.81 3.28 15.25
CA ARG A 162 -31.18 2.88 15.54
C ARG A 162 -31.54 1.64 14.74
N ILE A 163 -32.48 0.84 15.24
CA ILE A 163 -33.05 -0.26 14.48
C ILE A 163 -33.60 0.28 13.14
N GLY A 164 -33.26 -0.40 12.05
CA GLY A 164 -33.53 0.01 10.67
C GLY A 164 -32.39 0.76 9.98
N ARG A 165 -31.31 1.11 10.69
CA ARG A 165 -30.08 1.63 10.08
C ARG A 165 -29.02 0.51 10.00
N PRO A 166 -28.28 0.42 8.88
CA PRO A 166 -27.16 -0.52 8.78
C PRO A 166 -26.08 -0.23 9.84
N VAL A 167 -25.49 -1.29 10.37
CA VAL A 167 -24.31 -1.26 11.25
C VAL A 167 -23.38 -2.38 10.80
N THR A 168 -22.18 -2.02 10.36
CA THR A 168 -21.18 -2.98 9.86
C THR A 168 -19.81 -2.68 10.47
N GLY A 169 -18.91 -3.66 10.43
CA GLY A 169 -17.53 -3.54 10.90
C GLY A 169 -17.19 -4.58 11.95
N VAL A 170 -16.05 -4.42 12.61
CA VAL A 170 -15.61 -5.36 13.65
C VAL A 170 -16.14 -4.94 15.01
N CYS A 171 -16.72 -5.86 15.77
CA CYS A 171 -17.21 -5.59 17.12
C CYS A 171 -16.90 -6.72 18.11
N GLU A 172 -17.02 -6.40 19.40
CA GLU A 172 -17.00 -7.38 20.51
C GLU A 172 -18.37 -8.02 20.70
N ALA A 173 -19.42 -7.21 20.60
CA ALA A 173 -20.79 -7.64 20.79
C ALA A 173 -21.75 -6.74 20.02
N LEU A 174 -22.85 -7.31 19.53
CA LEU A 174 -24.02 -6.55 19.07
C LEU A 174 -25.06 -6.50 20.19
N LEU A 175 -25.42 -5.31 20.64
CA LEU A 175 -26.55 -5.07 21.55
C LEU A 175 -27.75 -4.56 20.76
N VAL A 176 -28.91 -5.13 21.03
CA VAL A 176 -30.21 -4.74 20.49
C VAL A 176 -31.12 -4.32 21.64
N GLU A 177 -31.53 -3.05 21.67
CA GLU A 177 -32.40 -2.53 22.73
C GLU A 177 -33.81 -3.13 22.63
N LEU A 178 -34.24 -3.84 23.68
CA LEU A 178 -35.55 -4.49 23.79
C LEU A 178 -36.58 -3.60 24.48
N ALA A 179 -36.12 -2.72 25.36
CA ALA A 179 -36.89 -1.70 26.08
C ALA A 179 -35.94 -0.58 26.51
N PRO A 180 -36.42 0.62 26.90
CA PRO A 180 -35.54 1.72 27.31
C PRO A 180 -34.49 1.30 28.34
N GLY A 181 -33.22 1.33 27.95
CA GLY A 181 -32.08 0.96 28.82
C GLY A 181 -31.83 -0.55 28.98
N GLN A 182 -32.63 -1.41 28.37
CA GLN A 182 -32.50 -2.87 28.44
C GLN A 182 -32.24 -3.46 27.05
N ALA A 183 -31.22 -4.30 26.92
CA ALA A 183 -30.83 -4.89 25.65
C ALA A 183 -30.52 -6.38 25.77
N VAL A 184 -30.66 -7.09 24.66
CA VAL A 184 -30.01 -8.39 24.46
C VAL A 184 -28.72 -8.19 23.70
N SER A 185 -27.67 -8.87 24.11
CA SER A 185 -26.34 -8.84 23.53
C SER A 185 -25.96 -10.19 22.92
N PHE A 186 -25.26 -10.13 21.79
CA PHE A 186 -24.72 -11.28 21.07
C PHE A 186 -23.22 -11.07 20.89
N ALA A 187 -22.39 -11.95 21.45
CA ALA A 187 -20.94 -11.81 21.44
C ALA A 187 -20.24 -13.12 21.10
N GLY A 188 -19.22 -13.05 20.26
CA GLY A 188 -18.27 -14.15 20.05
C GLY A 188 -17.21 -14.21 21.15
N GLU A 189 -16.25 -15.14 21.01
CA GLU A 189 -15.09 -15.23 21.91
C GLU A 189 -14.07 -14.09 21.65
N ASN A 190 -13.85 -13.78 20.38
CA ASN A 190 -12.97 -12.71 19.92
C ASN A 190 -13.78 -11.58 19.27
N PHE A 191 -13.08 -10.55 18.78
CA PHE A 191 -13.70 -9.61 17.88
C PHE A 191 -14.19 -10.32 16.62
N GLY A 192 -15.45 -10.11 16.26
CA GLY A 192 -16.10 -10.70 15.09
C GLY A 192 -16.46 -9.64 14.07
N GLU A 193 -16.40 -10.01 12.79
CA GLU A 193 -16.98 -9.21 11.73
C GLU A 193 -18.51 -9.19 11.88
N LEU A 194 -19.09 -7.99 11.88
CA LEU A 194 -20.51 -7.73 11.89
C LEU A 194 -20.93 -7.15 10.54
N ARG A 195 -21.93 -7.76 9.93
CA ARG A 195 -22.61 -7.24 8.74
C ARG A 195 -24.08 -7.05 9.05
N SER A 196 -24.72 -6.12 8.38
CA SER A 196 -26.17 -5.95 8.50
C SER A 196 -26.80 -5.71 7.15
N HIS A 197 -27.94 -6.33 6.91
CA HIS A 197 -28.77 -6.12 5.74
C HIS A 197 -30.24 -6.24 6.14
N GLY A 198 -31.15 -5.61 5.42
CA GLY A 198 -32.55 -5.62 5.81
C GLY A 198 -33.44 -4.76 4.92
N GLY A 199 -34.73 -5.05 4.96
CA GLY A 199 -35.78 -4.33 4.26
C GLY A 199 -36.68 -3.55 5.22
N GLU A 200 -37.87 -3.17 4.76
CA GLU A 200 -38.83 -2.41 5.58
C GLU A 200 -39.27 -3.16 6.85
N ASN A 201 -39.47 -4.48 6.74
CA ASN A 201 -40.09 -5.30 7.80
C ASN A 201 -39.09 -6.11 8.63
N SER A 202 -37.87 -6.34 8.14
CA SER A 202 -36.89 -7.17 8.83
C SER A 202 -35.51 -6.53 8.79
N GLN A 203 -34.71 -6.81 9.82
CA GLN A 203 -33.29 -6.50 9.84
C GLN A 203 -32.54 -7.75 10.27
N ILE A 204 -31.48 -8.06 9.53
CA ILE A 204 -30.61 -9.21 9.76
C ILE A 204 -29.22 -8.68 10.04
N PHE A 205 -28.57 -9.28 11.03
CA PHE A 205 -27.16 -9.10 11.31
C PHE A 205 -26.45 -10.44 11.19
N GLU A 206 -25.23 -10.42 10.70
CA GLU A 206 -24.37 -11.58 10.63
C GLU A 206 -23.12 -11.29 11.44
N LEU A 207 -22.85 -12.13 12.44
CA LEU A 207 -21.69 -12.03 13.32
C LEU A 207 -20.78 -13.23 13.08
N ASN A 208 -19.55 -12.98 12.64
CA ASN A 208 -18.56 -14.04 12.50
C ASN A 208 -18.12 -14.50 13.90
N LEU A 209 -18.23 -15.82 14.15
CA LEU A 209 -17.83 -16.43 15.42
C LEU A 209 -16.44 -17.05 15.34
N ARG A 210 -16.10 -17.59 14.16
CA ARG A 210 -14.78 -18.13 13.83
C ARG A 210 -14.46 -17.79 12.37
N PRO A 211 -13.40 -17.02 12.09
CA PRO A 211 -13.01 -16.73 10.72
C PRO A 211 -12.21 -17.89 10.12
N GLY A 212 -12.29 -18.04 8.80
CA GLY A 212 -11.43 -18.93 8.03
C GLY A 212 -11.79 -20.42 8.04
N ASP A 213 -11.02 -21.20 7.29
CA ASP A 213 -11.19 -22.64 7.13
C ASP A 213 -10.39 -23.45 8.16
N PHE A 214 -10.69 -24.75 8.30
CA PHE A 214 -9.97 -25.66 9.21
C PHE A 214 -9.79 -27.07 8.61
N ALA A 215 -8.87 -27.87 9.13
CA ALA A 215 -8.52 -29.16 8.53
C ALA A 215 -9.61 -30.25 8.72
N VAL A 216 -9.60 -31.28 7.87
CA VAL A 216 -10.46 -32.46 8.07
C VAL A 216 -10.01 -33.21 9.32
N GLY A 217 -10.96 -33.59 10.18
CA GLY A 217 -10.68 -34.18 11.50
C GLY A 217 -10.21 -33.19 12.58
N GLU A 218 -9.98 -31.91 12.24
CA GLU A 218 -9.79 -30.87 13.25
C GLU A 218 -11.12 -30.55 13.92
N LYS A 219 -11.14 -30.55 15.26
CA LYS A 219 -12.27 -30.08 16.05
C LYS A 219 -12.23 -28.56 16.17
N ALA A 220 -12.99 -27.89 15.33
CA ALA A 220 -13.13 -26.44 15.37
C ALA A 220 -14.19 -26.04 16.40
N THR A 221 -13.84 -25.11 17.29
CA THR A 221 -14.75 -24.57 18.29
C THR A 221 -15.18 -23.14 17.96
N ALA A 222 -16.41 -22.79 18.33
CA ALA A 222 -16.96 -21.44 18.28
C ALA A 222 -17.91 -21.21 19.47
N THR A 223 -17.98 -19.97 19.95
CA THR A 223 -18.85 -19.59 21.06
C THR A 223 -19.77 -18.45 20.65
N LEU A 224 -21.04 -18.50 21.05
CA LEU A 224 -21.98 -17.38 20.99
C LEU A 224 -22.58 -17.14 22.37
N LYS A 225 -22.18 -16.04 23.01
CA LYS A 225 -22.79 -15.56 24.25
C LYS A 225 -24.01 -14.72 23.94
N ILE A 226 -25.14 -15.08 24.55
CA ILE A 226 -26.40 -14.35 24.51
C ILE A 226 -26.69 -13.85 25.93
N ALA A 227 -26.66 -12.54 26.16
CA ALA A 227 -26.87 -11.99 27.50
C ALA A 227 -27.78 -10.76 27.50
N PHE A 228 -28.68 -10.69 28.47
CA PHE A 228 -29.45 -9.49 28.77
C PHE A 228 -28.58 -8.54 29.60
N GLU A 229 -28.37 -7.33 29.09
CA GLU A 229 -27.53 -6.32 29.71
C GLU A 229 -28.10 -4.90 29.52
N ALA A 230 -27.57 -3.94 30.27
CA ALA A 230 -28.00 -2.55 30.18
C ALA A 230 -27.48 -1.89 28.89
N MET A 231 -28.37 -1.23 28.16
CA MET A 231 -27.99 -0.37 27.04
C MET A 231 -27.38 0.94 27.59
N PRO A 232 -26.15 1.33 27.21
CA PRO A 232 -25.54 2.57 27.69
C PRO A 232 -26.44 3.79 27.48
N ALA A 233 -26.52 4.69 28.46
CA ALA A 233 -27.26 5.94 28.31
C ALA A 233 -26.67 6.82 27.19
N GLN A 234 -25.34 6.79 27.04
CA GLN A 234 -24.58 7.43 25.98
C GLN A 234 -23.61 6.42 25.38
N PHE A 235 -23.40 6.50 24.06
CA PHE A 235 -22.42 5.63 23.41
C PHE A 235 -21.02 6.25 23.50
N PRO A 236 -20.01 5.49 23.91
CA PRO A 236 -18.62 5.94 23.90
C PRO A 236 -18.23 6.52 22.55
N GLY A 237 -17.53 7.66 22.55
CA GLY A 237 -17.10 8.35 21.34
C GLY A 237 -18.17 9.15 20.61
N THR A 238 -19.44 9.12 21.04
CA THR A 238 -20.45 10.05 20.49
C THR A 238 -20.04 11.48 20.75
N ILE A 239 -19.98 12.27 19.68
CA ILE A 239 -19.68 13.69 19.71
C ILE A 239 -21.00 14.46 19.84
N HIS A 240 -21.12 15.29 20.86
CA HIS A 240 -22.30 16.10 21.11
C HIS A 240 -22.06 17.57 20.74
N PRO A 241 -23.09 18.29 20.25
CA PRO A 241 -23.02 19.73 20.06
C PRO A 241 -22.71 20.48 21.36
N GLY A 242 -21.85 21.49 21.30
CA GLY A 242 -21.58 22.41 22.40
C GLY A 242 -22.71 23.43 22.55
N ARG A 243 -23.12 23.72 23.78
CA ARG A 243 -24.20 24.68 24.11
C ARG A 243 -23.84 25.61 25.26
N GLU A 244 -22.55 25.68 25.59
CA GLU A 244 -22.07 26.44 26.73
C GLU A 244 -21.59 27.83 26.31
N LYS A 245 -21.58 28.77 27.26
CA LYS A 245 -21.00 30.10 27.06
C LYS A 245 -19.50 29.97 26.78
N LEU A 246 -19.03 30.64 25.73
CA LEU A 246 -17.64 30.61 25.30
C LEU A 246 -16.67 30.93 26.45
N ALA A 247 -15.79 29.99 26.81
CA ALA A 247 -14.80 30.16 27.86
C ALA A 247 -13.61 29.20 27.71
N LEU A 248 -12.40 29.70 28.01
CA LEU A 248 -11.19 28.89 28.19
C LEU A 248 -10.97 28.60 29.68
N ALA A 249 -11.57 27.50 30.16
CA ALA A 249 -11.54 27.09 31.55
C ALA A 249 -10.20 26.42 31.92
N LYS A 250 -10.13 25.14 32.26
CA LYS A 250 -8.83 24.52 32.61
C LYS A 250 -7.96 24.27 31.36
N VAL A 251 -6.65 24.51 31.47
CA VAL A 251 -5.67 24.06 30.47
C VAL A 251 -4.64 23.17 31.14
N THR A 252 -4.50 21.93 30.67
CA THR A 252 -3.61 20.92 31.24
C THR A 252 -2.49 20.61 30.24
N PRO A 253 -1.26 21.07 30.47
CA PRO A 253 -0.13 20.74 29.60
C PRO A 253 0.42 19.34 29.89
N SER A 254 0.95 18.66 28.88
CA SER A 254 1.66 17.39 29.02
C SER A 254 2.96 17.53 29.82
N ALA A 255 3.64 18.67 29.70
CA ALA A 255 4.85 19.00 30.46
C ALA A 255 5.05 20.52 30.58
N ARG A 256 5.82 20.96 31.59
CA ARG A 256 6.28 22.35 31.73
C ARG A 256 7.66 22.61 31.11
N VAL A 257 8.45 21.55 31.00
CA VAL A 257 9.78 21.54 30.41
C VAL A 257 9.76 20.51 29.28
N VAL A 258 10.13 20.92 28.08
CA VAL A 258 9.98 20.11 26.85
C VAL A 258 11.31 20.08 26.12
N PRO A 259 11.90 18.91 25.81
CA PRO A 259 13.10 18.87 24.98
C PRO A 259 12.83 19.42 23.58
N ARG A 260 13.84 20.02 22.94
CA ARG A 260 13.72 20.57 21.59
C ARG A 260 13.22 19.49 20.61
N TYR A 261 12.27 19.86 19.76
CA TYR A 261 11.53 19.03 18.79
C TYR A 261 10.57 17.99 19.36
N GLU A 262 10.43 17.90 20.69
CA GLU A 262 9.40 17.06 21.32
C GLU A 262 8.03 17.73 21.34
N LYS A 263 7.00 16.90 21.53
CA LYS A 263 5.59 17.29 21.63
C LYS A 263 5.29 18.00 22.96
N LEU A 264 4.76 19.21 22.87
CA LEU A 264 3.96 19.83 23.94
C LEU A 264 2.49 19.72 23.56
N GLU A 265 1.73 18.92 24.30
CA GLU A 265 0.27 18.81 24.11
C GLU A 265 -0.45 19.56 25.22
N LEU A 266 -1.42 20.40 24.85
CA LEU A 266 -2.29 21.11 25.77
C LEU A 266 -3.70 20.53 25.64
N ALA A 267 -4.20 19.88 26.70
CA ALA A 267 -5.62 19.56 26.81
C ALA A 267 -6.37 20.80 27.32
N VAL A 268 -7.36 21.26 26.56
CA VAL A 268 -8.08 22.51 26.78
C VAL A 268 -9.54 22.20 27.11
N ASP A 269 -9.97 22.60 28.30
CA ASP A 269 -11.39 22.68 28.66
C ASP A 269 -11.96 23.96 28.02
N LEU A 270 -12.30 23.82 26.73
CA LEU A 270 -12.97 24.85 25.93
C LEU A 270 -14.49 24.59 25.99
N ARG A 271 -15.19 25.51 26.63
CA ARG A 271 -16.64 25.62 26.59
C ARG A 271 -17.01 26.51 25.43
N ALA A 272 -17.93 26.07 24.58
CA ALA A 272 -18.33 26.79 23.38
C ALA A 272 -19.72 26.35 22.90
N THR A 273 -20.30 27.16 22.02
CA THR A 273 -21.53 26.83 21.28
C THR A 273 -21.17 26.41 19.84
N PHE A 274 -21.37 25.13 19.53
CA PHE A 274 -21.10 24.57 18.20
C PHE A 274 -22.01 23.39 17.88
N ASP A 275 -22.26 23.14 16.61
CA ASP A 275 -22.92 21.95 16.07
C ASP A 275 -21.90 20.94 15.52
N ASN A 276 -20.83 21.43 14.90
CA ASN A 276 -19.73 20.60 14.42
C ASN A 276 -18.39 21.09 15.02
N PRO A 277 -17.74 20.34 15.93
CA PRO A 277 -16.47 20.76 16.52
C PRO A 277 -15.29 20.74 15.54
N PHE A 278 -15.47 20.18 14.33
CA PHE A 278 -14.45 20.14 13.29
C PHE A 278 -14.53 21.33 12.32
N ASP A 279 -15.61 22.10 12.37
CA ASP A 279 -15.78 23.27 11.50
C ASP A 279 -15.22 24.54 12.17
N PRO A 280 -14.09 25.12 11.69
CA PRO A 280 -13.52 26.34 12.26
C PRO A 280 -14.37 27.61 12.07
N ASP A 281 -15.41 27.56 11.23
CA ASP A 281 -16.39 28.65 11.09
C ASP A 281 -17.44 28.59 12.22
N ASP A 282 -17.66 27.42 12.81
CA ASP A 282 -18.59 27.20 13.93
C ASP A 282 -17.86 27.38 15.28
N VAL A 283 -16.71 26.72 15.43
CA VAL A 283 -15.83 26.86 16.59
C VAL A 283 -14.36 26.65 16.20
N ALA A 284 -13.50 27.59 16.61
CA ALA A 284 -12.07 27.52 16.38
C ALA A 284 -11.29 27.71 17.68
N LEU A 285 -10.25 26.91 17.86
CA LEU A 285 -9.21 27.08 18.85
C LEU A 285 -7.88 27.25 18.12
N ASP A 286 -7.12 28.29 18.48
CA ASP A 286 -5.80 28.57 17.94
C ASP A 286 -4.82 28.89 19.08
N ALA A 287 -3.56 28.53 18.91
CA ALA A 287 -2.46 28.92 19.78
C ALA A 287 -1.55 29.92 19.05
N GLN A 288 -1.51 31.15 19.56
CA GLN A 288 -0.52 32.14 19.18
C GLN A 288 0.75 31.90 19.98
N VAL A 289 1.83 31.54 19.28
CA VAL A 289 3.09 31.11 19.90
C VAL A 289 4.18 32.14 19.65
N THR A 290 5.01 32.39 20.67
CA THR A 290 6.26 33.16 20.55
C THR A 290 7.40 32.35 21.13
N THR A 291 8.43 32.10 20.32
CA THR A 291 9.64 31.36 20.73
C THR A 291 10.67 32.29 21.39
N ALA A 292 11.79 31.71 21.85
CA ALA A 292 12.85 32.46 22.53
C ALA A 292 13.48 33.56 21.65
N SER A 293 13.65 33.32 20.34
CA SER A 293 14.12 34.31 19.36
C SER A 293 13.11 35.41 19.03
N GLY A 294 11.87 35.30 19.53
CA GLY A 294 10.79 36.22 19.20
C GLY A 294 10.03 35.85 17.92
N ARG A 295 10.35 34.73 17.26
CA ARG A 295 9.55 34.19 16.14
C ARG A 295 8.12 33.94 16.59
N ARG A 296 7.15 34.41 15.80
CA ARG A 296 5.71 34.25 16.05
C ARG A 296 5.05 33.39 15.00
N TYR A 297 4.13 32.54 15.42
CA TYR A 297 3.29 31.75 14.54
C TYR A 297 1.96 31.37 15.20
N THR A 298 1.00 30.93 14.40
CA THR A 298 -0.28 30.40 14.88
C THR A 298 -0.30 28.90 14.64
N GLN A 299 -0.56 28.12 15.67
CA GLN A 299 -0.87 26.69 15.56
C GLN A 299 -2.37 26.49 15.72
N PRO A 300 -3.06 25.92 14.73
CA PRO A 300 -4.41 25.39 14.88
C PRO A 300 -4.54 24.39 16.04
N GLY A 301 -5.52 24.61 16.91
CA GLY A 301 -6.07 23.58 17.79
C GLY A 301 -7.13 22.74 17.09
N PHE A 302 -7.49 21.60 17.69
CA PHE A 302 -8.43 20.63 17.13
C PHE A 302 -9.23 19.92 18.23
N PHE A 303 -10.38 19.38 17.83
CA PHE A 303 -11.16 18.46 18.64
C PHE A 303 -10.77 17.03 18.32
N MET A 304 -10.65 16.14 19.32
CA MET A 304 -10.50 14.71 19.08
C MET A 304 -11.26 13.88 20.10
N VAL A 305 -11.70 12.71 19.68
CA VAL A 305 -12.10 11.61 20.57
C VAL A 305 -10.87 10.75 20.82
N ARG A 306 -10.49 10.57 22.09
CA ARG A 306 -9.34 9.72 22.42
C ARG A 306 -9.72 8.26 22.24
N HIS A 307 -8.79 7.49 21.70
CA HIS A 307 -8.96 6.06 21.48
C HIS A 307 -7.86 5.27 22.16
N ARG A 308 -8.19 4.06 22.60
CA ARG A 308 -7.26 3.04 23.06
C ARG A 308 -7.21 1.92 22.04
N ARG A 309 -6.00 1.53 21.64
CA ARG A 309 -5.75 0.34 20.82
C ARG A 309 -5.98 -0.92 21.62
N VAL A 310 -6.77 -1.85 21.09
CA VAL A 310 -6.98 -3.19 21.63
C VAL A 310 -6.76 -4.19 20.50
N VAL A 311 -5.96 -5.22 20.73
CA VAL A 311 -5.74 -6.30 19.75
C VAL A 311 -6.16 -7.62 20.39
N ARG A 312 -7.05 -8.37 19.74
CA ARG A 312 -7.52 -9.69 20.16
C ARG A 312 -7.74 -10.55 18.92
N GLY A 313 -7.25 -11.80 18.93
CA GLY A 313 -7.39 -12.72 17.80
C GLY A 313 -6.80 -12.21 16.48
N GLY A 314 -5.72 -11.41 16.52
CA GLY A 314 -5.11 -10.80 15.33
C GLY A 314 -5.83 -9.55 14.80
N VAL A 315 -7.00 -9.21 15.35
CA VAL A 315 -7.79 -8.05 14.91
C VAL A 315 -7.51 -6.85 15.80
N GLU A 316 -7.25 -5.70 15.19
CA GLU A 316 -7.06 -4.42 15.88
C GLU A 316 -8.35 -3.60 15.92
N LEU A 317 -8.70 -3.13 17.11
CA LEU A 317 -9.79 -2.22 17.33
C LEU A 317 -9.34 -0.94 18.05
N MET A 318 -9.81 0.20 17.57
CA MET A 318 -9.65 1.49 18.22
C MET A 318 -10.92 1.78 19.04
N THR A 319 -10.81 1.65 20.36
CA THR A 319 -11.94 1.83 21.28
C THR A 319 -11.98 3.26 21.83
N PRO A 320 -13.09 4.00 21.71
CA PRO A 320 -13.22 5.32 22.31
C PRO A 320 -13.04 5.28 23.84
N VAL A 321 -12.33 6.27 24.40
CA VAL A 321 -12.07 6.40 25.84
C VAL A 321 -12.93 7.49 26.49
N ASP A 322 -13.41 8.45 25.68
CA ASP A 322 -14.25 9.57 26.10
C ASP A 322 -15.19 10.01 24.97
N HIS A 323 -15.85 11.16 25.16
CA HIS A 323 -16.73 11.81 24.18
C HIS A 323 -16.04 12.97 23.43
N GLY A 324 -14.71 13.01 23.54
CA GLY A 324 -13.84 14.00 22.92
C GLY A 324 -13.58 15.27 23.73
N GLY A 325 -12.57 16.00 23.28
CA GLY A 325 -12.08 17.22 23.91
C GLY A 325 -11.18 18.03 22.98
N TRP A 326 -10.82 19.23 23.42
CA TRP A 326 -10.01 20.17 22.64
C TRP A 326 -8.54 20.08 22.98
N TYR A 327 -7.70 20.11 21.95
CA TYR A 327 -6.26 19.97 22.07
C TYR A 327 -5.51 20.96 21.20
N VAL A 328 -4.31 21.32 21.65
CA VAL A 328 -3.28 21.97 20.83
C VAL A 328 -2.01 21.14 20.95
N ARG A 329 -1.38 20.80 19.83
CA ARG A 329 -0.08 20.13 19.79
C ARG A 329 0.97 21.08 19.19
N LEU A 330 2.05 21.30 19.93
CA LEU A 330 3.16 22.16 19.55
C LEU A 330 4.45 21.37 19.47
N ALA A 331 5.30 21.68 18.48
CA ALA A 331 6.68 21.22 18.44
C ALA A 331 7.57 22.26 19.15
N ALA A 332 8.38 21.81 20.10
CA ALA A 332 9.31 22.66 20.83
C ALA A 332 10.55 23.04 19.98
N THR A 333 10.43 23.95 19.02
CA THR A 333 11.46 24.14 17.97
C THR A 333 12.75 24.84 18.40
N GLU A 334 12.75 25.59 19.50
CA GLU A 334 13.88 26.45 19.89
C GLU A 334 14.11 26.41 21.41
N PRO A 335 15.34 26.16 21.91
CA PRO A 335 15.64 26.20 23.35
C PRO A 335 15.38 27.59 23.94
N GLY A 336 14.80 27.63 25.14
CA GLY A 336 14.42 28.89 25.79
C GLY A 336 12.93 28.95 26.13
N PRO A 337 12.43 30.12 26.56
CA PRO A 337 11.03 30.28 26.92
C PRO A 337 10.11 30.15 25.70
N LEU A 338 9.04 29.36 25.85
CA LEU A 338 7.96 29.25 24.88
C LEU A 338 6.69 29.87 25.48
N ARG A 339 6.20 30.95 24.85
CA ARG A 339 5.01 31.67 25.31
C ARG A 339 3.83 31.32 24.41
N VAL A 340 2.71 30.95 25.02
CA VAL A 340 1.51 30.52 24.32
C VAL A 340 0.31 31.36 24.78
N ARG A 341 -0.42 31.93 23.82
CA ARG A 341 -1.73 32.53 24.03
C ARG A 341 -2.77 31.75 23.24
N LEU A 342 -3.69 31.10 23.94
CA LEU A 342 -4.84 30.45 23.33
C LEU A 342 -5.89 31.51 22.95
N VAL A 343 -6.47 31.37 21.77
CA VAL A 343 -7.58 32.17 21.27
C VAL A 343 -8.66 31.20 20.82
N ALA A 344 -9.86 31.33 21.38
CA ALA A 344 -11.03 30.55 21.00
C ALA A 344 -12.12 31.47 20.47
N ARG A 345 -12.79 31.04 19.39
CA ARG A 345 -13.90 31.73 18.75
C ARG A 345 -15.04 30.75 18.54
N ASP A 346 -16.26 31.20 18.78
CA ASP A 346 -17.48 30.56 18.30
C ASP A 346 -18.45 31.64 17.78
N ARG A 347 -19.68 31.25 17.43
CA ARG A 347 -20.73 32.17 16.98
C ARG A 347 -21.11 33.28 17.98
N THR A 348 -20.73 33.16 19.26
CA THR A 348 -21.06 34.11 20.33
C THR A 348 -19.96 35.15 20.57
N GLY A 349 -18.73 34.91 20.11
CA GLY A 349 -17.64 35.87 20.25
C GLY A 349 -16.24 35.26 20.22
N THR A 350 -15.29 35.90 20.90
CA THR A 350 -13.89 35.46 20.99
C THR A 350 -13.37 35.66 22.40
N VAL A 351 -12.66 34.66 22.94
CA VAL A 351 -11.96 34.71 24.22
C VAL A 351 -10.49 34.34 24.05
N SER A 352 -9.63 34.79 24.96
CA SER A 352 -8.22 34.45 24.91
C SER A 352 -7.63 34.24 26.30
N ARG A 353 -6.58 33.42 26.39
CA ARG A 353 -5.90 33.09 27.65
C ARG A 353 -4.42 32.81 27.41
N ASN A 354 -3.55 33.42 28.21
CA ASN A 354 -2.13 33.05 28.25
C ASN A 354 -1.95 31.74 29.01
N VAL A 355 -1.10 30.84 28.50
CA VAL A 355 -0.81 29.51 29.07
C VAL A 355 0.70 29.34 29.16
N GLY A 356 1.17 28.84 30.29
CA GLY A 356 2.60 28.71 30.61
C GLY A 356 2.96 29.32 31.96
N PRO A 357 4.25 29.57 32.25
CA PRO A 357 5.39 29.48 31.31
C PRO A 357 5.75 28.04 30.94
N PHE A 358 6.31 27.88 29.73
CA PHE A 358 6.95 26.65 29.26
C PHE A 358 8.42 26.91 28.95
N GLN A 359 9.27 25.92 29.22
CA GLN A 359 10.70 25.99 28.93
C GLN A 359 11.08 24.90 27.94
N VAL A 360 11.69 25.29 26.83
CA VAL A 360 12.30 24.34 25.89
C VAL A 360 13.76 24.12 26.28
N GLN A 361 14.18 22.87 26.36
CA GLN A 361 15.56 22.48 26.65
C GLN A 361 16.26 21.96 25.40
N ALA A 362 17.59 22.06 25.37
CA ALA A 362 18.38 21.43 24.32
C ALA A 362 18.13 19.91 24.29
N SER A 363 18.17 19.32 23.10
CA SER A 363 18.02 17.88 22.88
C SER A 363 18.91 17.42 21.72
N ARG A 364 19.05 16.10 21.57
CA ARG A 364 19.73 15.47 20.43
C ARG A 364 18.81 15.24 19.22
N ALA A 365 17.54 15.61 19.30
CA ALA A 365 16.59 15.40 18.21
C ALA A 365 17.05 16.15 16.95
N LYS A 366 16.90 15.50 15.79
CA LYS A 366 17.42 15.98 14.51
C LYS A 366 16.63 17.17 13.97
N GLY A 367 15.35 17.28 14.33
CA GLY A 367 14.43 18.34 13.86
C GLY A 367 13.67 17.94 12.61
N PHE A 368 13.09 18.92 11.92
CA PHE A 368 12.28 18.68 10.73
C PHE A 368 13.17 18.47 9.49
N LEU A 369 12.69 17.67 8.53
CA LEU A 369 13.36 17.49 7.23
C LEU A 369 13.09 18.68 6.29
N ARG A 370 14.11 19.04 5.51
CA ARG A 370 14.13 20.16 4.56
C ARG A 370 14.90 19.78 3.29
N PRO A 371 14.66 20.46 2.17
CA PRO A 371 15.67 20.50 1.10
C PRO A 371 16.97 21.06 1.68
N SER A 372 18.10 20.47 1.31
CA SER A 372 19.39 20.89 1.81
C SER A 372 19.76 22.30 1.32
N ARG A 373 20.38 23.08 2.21
CA ARG A 373 20.92 24.40 1.88
C ARG A 373 22.24 24.32 1.11
N VAL A 374 22.92 23.18 1.16
CA VAL A 374 24.18 22.94 0.45
C VAL A 374 23.91 22.38 -0.95
N ASP A 375 23.01 21.40 -1.04
CA ASP A 375 22.56 20.82 -2.30
C ASP A 375 21.04 20.59 -2.27
N PRO A 376 20.24 21.44 -2.93
CA PRO A 376 18.78 21.37 -2.85
C PRO A 376 18.19 20.12 -3.50
N ARG A 377 19.00 19.26 -4.13
CA ARG A 377 18.58 17.94 -4.62
C ARG A 377 18.52 16.85 -3.54
N TYR A 378 18.93 17.16 -2.31
CA TYR A 378 18.94 16.21 -1.20
C TYR A 378 18.23 16.75 0.02
N LEU A 379 17.96 15.85 0.98
CA LEU A 379 17.29 16.18 2.23
C LEU A 379 18.28 16.29 3.38
N GLN A 380 18.01 17.24 4.27
CA GLN A 380 18.72 17.39 5.54
C GLN A 380 17.72 17.70 6.66
N PHE A 381 18.05 17.28 7.87
CA PHE A 381 17.35 17.71 9.07
C PHE A 381 17.72 19.16 9.44
N ASP A 382 16.90 19.83 10.25
CA ASP A 382 17.22 21.16 10.81
C ASP A 382 18.58 21.17 11.57
N SER A 383 18.99 20.03 12.16
CA SER A 383 20.31 19.82 12.78
C SER A 383 21.49 19.81 11.79
N GLY A 384 21.23 19.72 10.49
CA GLY A 384 22.23 19.55 9.43
C GLY A 384 22.58 18.09 9.12
N ALA A 385 21.99 17.12 9.83
CA ALA A 385 22.20 15.70 9.54
C ALA A 385 21.58 15.32 8.18
N PRO A 386 22.25 14.49 7.37
CA PRO A 386 21.73 14.03 6.07
C PRO A 386 20.58 13.04 6.26
N PHE A 387 19.72 12.92 5.25
CA PHE A 387 18.66 11.90 5.22
C PHE A 387 18.49 11.30 3.82
N VAL A 388 18.52 9.97 3.75
CA VAL A 388 18.24 9.16 2.56
C VAL A 388 17.04 8.26 2.90
N PRO A 389 15.85 8.51 2.32
CA PRO A 389 14.71 7.62 2.52
C PRO A 389 14.95 6.26 1.86
N VAL A 390 14.86 5.21 2.68
CA VAL A 390 14.90 3.81 2.26
C VAL A 390 13.63 3.14 2.75
N GLY A 391 12.81 2.67 1.82
CA GLY A 391 11.68 1.81 2.14
C GLY A 391 10.82 1.43 0.95
N HIS A 392 9.77 0.66 1.21
CA HIS A 392 8.80 0.21 0.20
C HIS A 392 7.37 0.62 0.53
N ASN A 393 6.47 0.46 -0.45
CA ASN A 393 5.06 0.81 -0.30
C ASN A 393 4.34 -0.21 0.58
N VAL A 394 3.71 0.33 1.63
CA VAL A 394 2.69 -0.33 2.44
C VAL A 394 1.56 0.68 2.56
N PRO A 395 0.78 0.89 1.50
CA PRO A 395 -0.04 2.10 1.37
C PRO A 395 -1.25 2.08 2.31
N ILE A 396 -1.74 0.89 2.67
CA ILE A 396 -2.91 0.68 3.53
C ILE A 396 -2.45 0.22 4.92
N TYR A 397 -3.03 0.81 5.97
CA TYR A 397 -2.62 0.60 7.36
C TYR A 397 -2.58 -0.86 7.81
N HIS A 398 -3.52 -1.69 7.37
CA HIS A 398 -3.48 -3.13 7.61
C HIS A 398 -2.99 -3.84 6.37
N THR A 399 -2.05 -4.77 6.55
CA THR A 399 -1.62 -5.68 5.51
C THR A 399 -2.15 -7.07 5.78
N THR A 400 -2.33 -7.87 4.73
CA THR A 400 -2.77 -9.26 4.85
C THR A 400 -1.90 -10.01 5.85
N GLY A 401 -2.50 -10.49 6.94
CA GLY A 401 -1.82 -11.26 7.99
C GLY A 401 -0.98 -10.47 8.99
N GLN A 402 -0.90 -9.13 8.92
CA GLN A 402 -0.13 -8.31 9.86
C GLN A 402 -0.81 -6.98 10.19
N THR A 403 -0.58 -6.46 11.41
CA THR A 403 -0.99 -5.08 11.73
C THR A 403 0.02 -4.09 11.16
N GLY A 404 -0.40 -2.86 10.81
CA GLY A 404 0.52 -1.83 10.32
C GLY A 404 1.69 -1.53 11.24
N ILE A 405 1.46 -1.63 12.56
CA ILE A 405 2.52 -1.48 13.57
C ILE A 405 3.59 -2.57 13.43
N ASP A 406 3.16 -3.82 13.18
CA ASP A 406 4.08 -4.95 13.03
C ASP A 406 4.85 -4.86 11.71
N ALA A 407 4.18 -4.48 10.63
CA ALA A 407 4.81 -4.24 9.33
C ALA A 407 5.91 -3.17 9.42
N ILE A 408 5.62 -1.99 9.99
CA ILE A 408 6.62 -0.92 10.15
C ILE A 408 7.79 -1.34 11.05
N ARG A 409 7.54 -2.09 12.13
CA ARG A 409 8.63 -2.62 12.97
C ARG A 409 9.53 -3.57 12.19
N LYS A 410 8.95 -4.43 11.35
CA LYS A 410 9.69 -5.36 10.50
C LYS A 410 10.53 -4.61 9.47
N MET A 411 9.97 -3.59 8.81
CA MET A 411 10.70 -2.70 7.90
C MET A 411 11.89 -2.03 8.61
N ALA A 412 11.65 -1.37 9.75
CA ALA A 412 12.68 -0.67 10.51
C ALA A 412 13.81 -1.60 10.99
N ALA A 413 13.46 -2.81 11.43
CA ALA A 413 14.44 -3.83 11.83
C ALA A 413 15.37 -4.26 10.68
N ASN A 414 14.95 -4.07 9.42
CA ASN A 414 15.71 -4.41 8.22
C ASN A 414 16.33 -3.19 7.51
N GLY A 415 16.48 -2.08 8.23
CA GLY A 415 17.24 -0.91 7.75
C GLY A 415 16.43 0.08 6.91
N GLU A 416 15.13 -0.14 6.75
CA GLU A 416 14.23 0.87 6.20
C GLU A 416 13.94 1.97 7.24
N ASN A 417 13.69 3.18 6.77
CA ASN A 417 13.43 4.36 7.62
C ASN A 417 12.30 5.24 7.09
N PHE A 418 11.62 4.80 6.04
CA PHE A 418 10.64 5.58 5.31
C PHE A 418 9.49 4.73 4.78
N ASN A 419 8.27 5.28 4.82
CA ASN A 419 7.09 4.69 4.20
C ASN A 419 6.13 5.79 3.75
N ARG A 420 5.20 5.43 2.87
CA ARG A 420 4.20 6.32 2.29
C ARG A 420 2.80 5.76 2.57
N TRP A 421 2.01 6.51 3.34
CA TRP A 421 0.66 6.12 3.74
C TRP A 421 -0.41 6.79 2.89
N TRP A 422 -1.37 6.02 2.41
CA TRP A 422 -2.58 6.54 1.78
C TRP A 422 -3.65 6.84 2.82
N LEU A 423 -4.06 8.10 2.88
CA LEU A 423 -5.23 8.54 3.62
C LEU A 423 -6.50 8.34 2.76
N SER A 424 -6.64 7.15 2.17
CA SER A 424 -7.78 6.75 1.34
C SER A 424 -8.95 6.22 2.16
N ASN A 425 -10.11 6.01 1.53
CA ASN A 425 -11.28 5.38 2.16
C ASN A 425 -10.95 4.03 2.82
N ALA A 426 -10.24 3.17 2.08
CA ALA A 426 -9.83 1.84 2.53
C ALA A 426 -8.69 1.87 3.58
N GLY A 427 -8.04 3.01 3.76
CA GLY A 427 -6.87 3.19 4.63
C GLY A 427 -7.10 4.26 5.71
N LEU A 428 -6.21 5.25 5.73
CA LEU A 428 -6.15 6.26 6.80
C LEU A 428 -6.99 7.51 6.55
N GLY A 429 -7.95 7.46 5.62
CA GLY A 429 -8.74 8.61 5.21
C GLY A 429 -9.61 9.21 6.29
N LEU A 430 -9.59 10.54 6.39
CA LEU A 430 -10.35 11.31 7.38
C LEU A 430 -11.81 11.52 6.98
N GLU A 431 -12.05 11.83 5.71
CA GLU A 431 -13.30 12.45 5.22
C GLU A 431 -14.22 11.41 4.58
N TRP A 432 -14.52 10.35 5.34
CA TRP A 432 -15.30 9.17 4.94
C TRP A 432 -16.39 8.81 5.97
N GLU A 433 -16.86 9.82 6.71
CA GLU A 433 -18.07 9.73 7.53
C GLU A 433 -19.32 10.06 6.69
N ASP A 434 -20.51 9.76 7.20
CA ASP A 434 -21.82 10.04 6.55
C ASP A 434 -22.05 11.53 6.20
N ARG A 435 -21.22 12.43 6.72
CA ARG A 435 -21.30 13.88 6.50
C ARG A 435 -19.91 14.42 6.20
N VAL A 436 -19.74 15.04 5.03
CA VAL A 436 -18.50 15.75 4.70
C VAL A 436 -18.19 16.82 5.75
N GLY A 437 -16.90 16.99 6.10
CA GLY A 437 -16.48 17.83 7.23
C GLY A 437 -16.65 17.20 8.63
N TRP A 438 -17.07 15.94 8.72
CA TRP A 438 -16.91 15.09 9.92
C TRP A 438 -15.79 14.08 9.68
N TYR A 439 -14.97 13.84 10.71
CA TYR A 439 -13.71 13.10 10.55
C TYR A 439 -13.68 11.77 11.33
N ARG A 440 -13.18 10.72 10.67
CA ARG A 440 -12.98 9.36 11.23
C ARG A 440 -11.99 9.36 12.39
N GLN A 441 -12.48 9.53 13.62
CA GLN A 441 -11.62 9.68 14.80
C GLN A 441 -10.80 8.44 15.15
N ALA A 442 -11.36 7.25 14.92
CA ALA A 442 -10.63 5.99 15.11
C ALA A 442 -9.43 5.89 14.14
N THR A 443 -9.63 6.26 12.88
CA THR A 443 -8.59 6.32 11.85
C THR A 443 -7.54 7.38 12.18
N ALA A 444 -7.98 8.57 12.61
CA ALA A 444 -7.08 9.62 13.04
C ALA A 444 -6.21 9.21 14.25
N ALA A 445 -6.75 8.40 15.17
CA ALA A 445 -6.00 7.86 16.29
C ALA A 445 -4.98 6.78 15.86
N ARG A 446 -5.21 6.03 14.77
CA ARG A 446 -4.19 5.14 14.20
C ARG A 446 -2.99 5.92 13.69
N LEU A 447 -3.22 7.06 13.04
CA LEU A 447 -2.12 7.93 12.60
C LEU A 447 -1.37 8.55 13.80
N ASP A 448 -2.05 8.88 14.90
CA ASP A 448 -1.36 9.27 16.15
C ASP A 448 -0.40 8.15 16.63
N LEU A 449 -0.87 6.90 16.63
CA LEU A 449 -0.06 5.73 17.03
C LEU A 449 1.12 5.48 16.09
N LEU A 450 0.94 5.64 14.78
CA LEU A 450 2.02 5.53 13.81
C LEU A 450 3.08 6.60 14.05
N LEU A 451 2.70 7.85 14.31
CA LEU A 451 3.67 8.92 14.56
C LEU A 451 4.43 8.70 15.88
N ASP A 452 3.77 8.19 16.92
CA ASP A 452 4.45 7.79 18.15
C ASP A 452 5.41 6.61 17.90
N LEU A 453 5.04 5.64 17.04
CA LEU A 453 5.93 4.54 16.62
C LEU A 453 7.12 5.07 15.79
N ALA A 454 6.89 6.02 14.90
CA ALA A 454 7.90 6.61 14.05
C ALA A 454 8.97 7.35 14.87
N ALA A 455 8.56 8.07 15.90
CA ALA A 455 9.47 8.70 16.86
C ALA A 455 10.34 7.65 17.59
N GLN A 456 9.78 6.49 17.94
CA GLN A 456 10.52 5.40 18.60
C GLN A 456 11.54 4.73 17.66
N LEU A 457 11.20 4.58 16.38
CA LEU A 457 11.99 3.84 15.40
C LEU A 457 12.93 4.71 14.56
N ASP A 458 12.92 6.04 14.74
CA ASP A 458 13.56 7.00 13.83
C ASP A 458 13.11 6.82 12.37
N PHE A 459 11.79 6.67 12.22
CA PHE A 459 11.11 6.40 10.94
C PHE A 459 10.33 7.64 10.49
N TYR A 460 10.10 7.78 9.18
CA TYR A 460 9.48 8.99 8.61
C TYR A 460 8.40 8.64 7.60
N TYR A 461 7.33 9.44 7.56
CA TYR A 461 6.18 9.17 6.70
C TYR A 461 5.90 10.28 5.70
N MET A 462 5.72 9.89 4.44
CA MET A 462 4.97 10.70 3.49
C MET A 462 3.47 10.39 3.65
N LEU A 463 2.65 11.42 3.83
CA LEU A 463 1.22 11.28 4.04
C LEU A 463 0.49 11.73 2.77
N CYS A 464 0.05 10.76 1.97
CA CYS A 464 -0.73 10.94 0.76
C CYS A 464 -2.18 11.21 1.13
N LEU A 465 -2.61 12.47 1.00
CA LEU A 465 -3.88 12.96 1.53
C LEU A 465 -5.11 12.43 0.77
N ASP A 466 -4.96 12.15 -0.52
CA ASP A 466 -6.02 11.64 -1.41
C ASP A 466 -5.47 10.62 -2.40
N THR A 467 -6.31 9.81 -3.05
CA THR A 467 -5.86 8.85 -4.08
C THR A 467 -6.87 8.79 -5.23
N HIS A 468 -6.39 8.55 -6.46
CA HIS A 468 -7.30 8.43 -7.60
C HIS A 468 -8.33 7.30 -7.44
N GLN A 469 -8.05 6.28 -6.63
CA GLN A 469 -8.97 5.17 -6.35
C GLN A 469 -10.29 5.67 -5.76
N ASP A 470 -10.22 6.70 -4.91
CA ASP A 470 -11.38 7.31 -4.27
C ASP A 470 -12.20 8.24 -5.21
N PHE A 471 -11.67 8.53 -6.40
CA PHE A 471 -12.26 9.46 -7.38
C PHE A 471 -12.59 8.80 -8.73
N ARG A 472 -12.33 7.50 -8.90
CA ARG A 472 -12.75 6.73 -10.08
C ARG A 472 -13.90 5.79 -9.76
N GLU A 473 -14.73 5.51 -10.75
CA GLU A 473 -15.72 4.42 -10.76
C GLU A 473 -16.49 4.28 -9.42
N GLY A 474 -16.41 3.10 -8.78
CA GLY A 474 -17.07 2.81 -7.50
C GLY A 474 -16.60 3.67 -6.33
N GLY A 475 -15.35 4.14 -6.34
CA GLY A 475 -14.82 5.07 -5.33
C GLY A 475 -15.59 6.39 -5.34
N TRP A 476 -15.81 6.98 -6.53
CA TRP A 476 -16.59 8.22 -6.67
C TRP A 476 -18.05 8.03 -6.26
N GLN A 477 -18.64 6.87 -6.54
CA GLN A 477 -20.05 6.59 -6.20
C GLN A 477 -20.33 6.74 -4.70
N VAL A 478 -19.37 6.35 -3.85
CA VAL A 478 -19.47 6.42 -2.38
C VAL A 478 -18.70 7.59 -1.76
N ASN A 479 -18.05 8.43 -2.57
CA ASN A 479 -17.26 9.56 -2.09
C ASN A 479 -18.16 10.63 -1.40
N PRO A 480 -17.84 11.10 -0.18
CA PRO A 480 -18.66 12.09 0.53
C PRO A 480 -18.74 13.46 -0.12
N TYR A 481 -17.82 13.82 -1.02
CA TYR A 481 -17.94 15.06 -1.79
C TYR A 481 -19.03 15.00 -2.84
N ARG A 482 -19.48 13.82 -3.24
CA ARG A 482 -20.52 13.65 -4.24
C ARG A 482 -21.88 14.11 -3.70
N ARG A 483 -22.64 14.86 -4.51
CA ARG A 483 -23.94 15.43 -4.13
C ARG A 483 -24.95 14.40 -3.66
N ALA A 484 -25.00 13.24 -4.32
CA ALA A 484 -25.89 12.15 -3.93
C ALA A 484 -25.59 11.60 -2.52
N ASN A 485 -24.38 11.81 -2.01
CA ASN A 485 -23.93 11.41 -0.67
C ASN A 485 -23.93 12.59 0.31
N GLY A 486 -24.50 13.75 -0.07
CA GLY A 486 -24.60 14.95 0.77
C GLY A 486 -23.48 15.98 0.58
N GLY A 487 -22.52 15.74 -0.31
CA GLY A 487 -21.46 16.70 -0.63
C GLY A 487 -21.85 17.78 -1.66
N PRO A 488 -20.91 18.67 -2.03
CA PRO A 488 -21.20 19.78 -2.94
C PRO A 488 -21.02 19.48 -4.45
N CYS A 489 -20.40 18.35 -4.81
CA CYS A 489 -19.91 18.09 -6.17
C CYS A 489 -20.83 17.17 -6.97
N ASP A 490 -21.20 17.56 -8.19
CA ASP A 490 -21.96 16.69 -9.11
C ASP A 490 -21.02 15.77 -9.89
N THR A 491 -19.83 16.26 -10.22
CA THR A 491 -18.77 15.57 -10.95
C THR A 491 -17.45 15.56 -10.18
N VAL A 492 -16.50 14.73 -10.61
CA VAL A 492 -15.14 14.70 -10.05
C VAL A 492 -14.42 16.03 -10.27
N ALA A 493 -14.60 16.65 -11.45
CA ALA A 493 -14.00 17.95 -11.78
C ALA A 493 -14.43 19.06 -10.82
N ASP A 494 -15.68 19.01 -10.31
CA ASP A 494 -16.19 19.99 -9.33
C ASP A 494 -15.39 19.98 -8.03
N TRP A 495 -14.74 18.87 -7.67
CA TRP A 495 -13.88 18.83 -6.48
C TRP A 495 -12.74 19.86 -6.53
N PHE A 496 -12.24 20.14 -7.74
CA PHE A 496 -11.19 21.14 -7.95
C PHE A 496 -11.73 22.56 -8.07
N THR A 497 -12.93 22.75 -8.60
CA THR A 497 -13.43 24.07 -9.01
C THR A 497 -14.50 24.65 -8.08
N ASN A 498 -15.33 23.80 -7.46
CA ASN A 498 -16.41 24.22 -6.58
C ASN A 498 -15.85 24.89 -5.31
N GLU A 499 -16.31 26.10 -5.02
CA GLU A 499 -15.84 26.87 -3.86
C GLU A 499 -16.14 26.20 -2.51
N ALA A 500 -17.28 25.52 -2.39
CA ALA A 500 -17.63 24.80 -1.17
C ALA A 500 -16.73 23.57 -0.97
N ALA A 501 -16.42 22.83 -2.04
CA ALA A 501 -15.47 21.71 -2.00
C ALA A 501 -14.06 22.18 -1.58
N ARG A 502 -13.56 23.25 -2.20
CA ARG A 502 -12.27 23.86 -1.83
C ARG A 502 -12.25 24.39 -0.40
N ALA A 503 -13.35 24.98 0.07
CA ALA A 503 -13.48 25.41 1.47
C ALA A 503 -13.44 24.23 2.45
N LEU A 504 -14.14 23.14 2.17
CA LEU A 504 -14.11 21.90 2.96
C LEU A 504 -12.69 21.30 2.98
N TYR A 505 -12.02 21.25 1.82
CA TYR A 505 -10.64 20.77 1.73
C TYR A 505 -9.68 21.60 2.60
N ARG A 506 -9.79 22.93 2.58
CA ARG A 506 -9.02 23.84 3.45
C ARG A 506 -9.27 23.59 4.93
N LYS A 507 -10.51 23.28 5.33
CA LYS A 507 -10.86 22.89 6.71
C LYS A 507 -10.21 21.56 7.09
N ARG A 508 -10.20 20.58 6.17
CA ARG A 508 -9.51 19.30 6.37
C ARG A 508 -8.00 19.48 6.52
N LEU A 509 -7.36 20.26 5.64
CA LEU A 509 -5.94 20.62 5.77
C LEU A 509 -5.65 21.27 7.13
N ARG A 510 -6.51 22.20 7.58
CA ARG A 510 -6.39 22.81 8.92
C ARG A 510 -6.39 21.76 10.02
N TYR A 511 -7.31 20.79 9.97
CA TYR A 511 -7.38 19.71 10.95
C TYR A 511 -6.15 18.79 10.90
N THR A 512 -5.69 18.42 9.70
CA THR A 512 -4.46 17.63 9.49
C THR A 512 -3.24 18.30 10.12
N VAL A 513 -3.02 19.58 9.83
CA VAL A 513 -1.91 20.36 10.42
C VAL A 513 -2.09 20.55 11.93
N ALA A 514 -3.31 20.78 12.40
CA ALA A 514 -3.62 20.93 13.82
C ALA A 514 -3.20 19.70 14.64
N ARG A 515 -3.51 18.50 14.13
CA ARG A 515 -3.33 17.24 14.85
C ARG A 515 -1.94 16.65 14.69
N TRP A 516 -1.33 16.76 13.51
CA TRP A 516 -0.09 16.03 13.19
C TRP A 516 1.09 16.92 12.78
N GLY A 517 0.86 18.20 12.46
CA GLY A 517 1.93 19.12 12.07
C GLY A 517 2.99 19.32 13.15
N TYR A 518 2.77 18.98 14.41
CA TYR A 518 3.82 19.07 15.43
C TYR A 518 4.97 18.08 15.22
N SER A 519 4.78 17.00 14.46
CA SER A 519 5.67 15.84 14.45
C SER A 519 6.76 15.96 13.37
N PRO A 520 8.05 15.97 13.73
CA PRO A 520 9.14 15.90 12.75
C PRO A 520 9.19 14.58 11.97
N ASN A 521 8.45 13.55 12.40
CA ASN A 521 8.35 12.26 11.72
C ASN A 521 7.36 12.26 10.55
N VAL A 522 6.58 13.34 10.39
CA VAL A 522 5.98 13.63 9.08
C VAL A 522 7.09 14.15 8.18
N LEU A 523 7.42 13.41 7.13
CA LEU A 523 8.39 13.82 6.12
C LEU A 523 7.75 14.86 5.19
N CYS A 524 6.60 14.49 4.63
CA CYS A 524 5.97 15.25 3.54
C CYS A 524 4.45 15.13 3.56
N TRP A 525 3.78 16.25 3.25
CA TRP A 525 2.40 16.28 2.81
C TRP A 525 2.34 16.07 1.31
N GLU A 526 1.68 15.00 0.88
CA GLU A 526 1.45 14.73 -0.52
C GLU A 526 -0.02 14.93 -0.84
N PHE A 527 -0.35 15.81 -1.79
CA PHE A 527 -1.75 16.13 -2.07
C PHE A 527 -2.55 14.92 -2.53
N GLY A 528 -1.96 14.04 -3.33
CA GLY A 528 -2.64 12.83 -3.73
C GLY A 528 -1.85 11.95 -4.69
N ASN A 529 -2.35 10.71 -4.82
CA ASN A 529 -1.76 9.68 -5.64
C ASN A 529 -2.28 9.71 -7.09
N GLU A 530 -1.41 10.00 -8.04
CA GLU A 530 -1.64 9.92 -9.50
C GLU A 530 -2.82 10.76 -9.98
N PHE A 531 -2.64 12.08 -9.97
CA PHE A 531 -3.71 13.04 -10.26
C PHE A 531 -4.36 12.88 -11.64
N GLU A 532 -3.71 12.25 -12.61
CA GLU A 532 -4.32 11.92 -13.90
C GLU A 532 -5.57 11.04 -13.76
N GLY A 533 -5.64 10.20 -12.73
CA GLY A 533 -6.78 9.31 -12.47
C GLY A 533 -8.07 9.98 -11.97
N TRP A 534 -8.07 11.30 -11.75
CA TRP A 534 -9.32 12.05 -11.52
C TRP A 534 -10.05 12.21 -12.86
N ALA A 535 -11.15 11.47 -13.00
CA ALA A 535 -11.95 11.38 -14.21
C ALA A 535 -12.39 12.75 -14.75
N ASP A 536 -12.41 12.87 -16.08
CA ASP A 536 -12.93 14.02 -16.84
C ASP A 536 -12.42 15.40 -16.39
N THR A 537 -11.22 15.44 -15.81
CA THR A 537 -10.64 16.68 -15.26
C THR A 537 -9.38 17.09 -16.06
N PRO A 538 -9.37 18.27 -16.71
CA PRO A 538 -8.20 18.77 -17.44
C PRO A 538 -6.98 18.99 -16.54
N GLU A 539 -5.78 18.80 -17.08
CA GLU A 539 -4.52 18.99 -16.33
C GLU A 539 -4.39 20.41 -15.78
N GLU A 540 -4.65 21.45 -16.57
CA GLU A 540 -4.53 22.85 -16.10
C GLU A 540 -5.46 23.16 -14.92
N THR A 541 -6.63 22.52 -14.84
CA THR A 541 -7.52 22.63 -13.68
C THR A 541 -6.86 22.04 -12.43
N LYS A 542 -6.25 20.86 -12.56
CA LYS A 542 -5.49 20.21 -11.48
C LYS A 542 -4.33 21.10 -11.05
N ILE A 543 -3.53 21.62 -11.98
CA ILE A 543 -2.39 22.49 -11.68
C ILE A 543 -2.83 23.80 -11.01
N THR A 544 -3.92 24.42 -11.46
CA THR A 544 -4.47 25.63 -10.85
C THR A 544 -4.87 25.39 -9.40
N TRP A 545 -5.55 24.28 -9.12
CA TRP A 545 -5.88 23.89 -7.75
C TRP A 545 -4.62 23.65 -6.90
N HIS A 546 -3.58 23.01 -7.45
CA HIS A 546 -2.31 22.80 -6.72
C HIS A 546 -1.64 24.12 -6.36
N ARG A 547 -1.64 25.12 -7.26
CA ARG A 547 -1.09 26.46 -6.96
C ARG A 547 -1.80 27.10 -5.76
N GLU A 548 -3.12 26.94 -5.66
CA GLU A 548 -3.91 27.46 -4.55
C GLU A 548 -3.67 26.68 -3.25
N MET A 549 -3.76 25.35 -3.29
CA MET A 549 -3.69 24.52 -2.09
C MET A 549 -2.28 24.39 -1.52
N ALA A 550 -1.25 24.37 -2.36
CA ALA A 550 0.14 24.36 -1.90
C ALA A 550 0.47 25.66 -1.14
N ALA A 551 0.08 26.82 -1.69
CA ALA A 551 0.24 28.12 -1.03
C ALA A 551 -0.53 28.19 0.30
N TYR A 552 -1.77 27.68 0.33
CA TYR A 552 -2.56 27.63 1.56
C TYR A 552 -1.92 26.73 2.62
N LEU A 553 -1.51 25.50 2.26
CA LEU A 553 -0.89 24.55 3.17
C LEU A 553 0.45 25.07 3.72
N ALA A 554 1.29 25.65 2.87
CA ALA A 554 2.58 26.21 3.25
C ALA A 554 2.48 27.42 4.20
N LYS A 555 1.35 28.15 4.18
CA LYS A 555 1.03 29.22 5.12
C LYS A 555 0.43 28.68 6.42
N LEU A 556 -0.37 27.63 6.32
CA LEU A 556 -1.07 27.01 7.44
C LEU A 556 -0.12 26.24 8.37
N ASP A 557 0.87 25.53 7.82
CA ASP A 557 1.81 24.73 8.58
C ASP A 557 3.01 25.57 9.08
N PRO A 558 3.06 25.90 10.39
CA PRO A 558 4.14 26.74 10.92
C PRO A 558 5.49 26.01 10.97
N TYR A 559 5.50 24.69 10.82
CA TYR A 559 6.73 23.88 10.82
C TYR A 559 7.23 23.61 9.40
N ARG A 560 6.50 24.01 8.36
CA ARG A 560 6.94 24.03 6.96
C ARG A 560 7.34 22.65 6.41
N HIS A 561 6.59 21.59 6.74
CA HIS A 561 6.88 20.26 6.18
C HIS A 561 6.98 20.31 4.66
N LEU A 562 7.70 19.35 4.09
CA LEU A 562 7.83 19.22 2.64
C LEU A 562 6.44 19.02 2.02
N ILE A 563 6.18 19.63 0.87
CA ILE A 563 4.94 19.42 0.11
C ILE A 563 5.26 18.79 -1.24
N THR A 564 4.44 17.83 -1.67
CA THR A 564 4.56 17.20 -2.99
C THR A 564 3.19 16.80 -3.53
N SER A 565 3.19 16.25 -4.74
CA SER A 565 2.08 15.53 -5.35
C SER A 565 2.64 14.34 -6.14
N SER A 566 1.78 13.45 -6.65
CA SER A 566 2.20 12.37 -7.54
C SER A 566 1.34 12.25 -8.80
N TRP A 567 1.95 11.66 -9.82
CA TRP A 567 1.45 11.59 -11.19
C TRP A 567 1.84 10.24 -11.80
N TRP A 568 0.96 9.62 -12.57
CA TRP A 568 1.26 8.34 -13.23
C TRP A 568 2.12 8.50 -14.50
N SER A 569 2.34 9.74 -14.97
CA SER A 569 3.04 10.08 -16.21
C SER A 569 4.56 9.91 -16.10
N HIS A 570 5.00 8.94 -15.31
CA HIS A 570 6.36 8.74 -14.85
C HIS A 570 6.89 9.97 -14.10
N THR A 571 7.44 10.96 -14.79
CA THR A 571 8.13 12.10 -14.19
C THR A 571 7.22 13.28 -13.84
N GLY A 572 5.92 13.20 -14.15
CA GLY A 572 4.93 14.23 -13.86
C GLY A 572 5.06 15.53 -14.67
N PRO A 573 4.06 16.43 -14.61
CA PRO A 573 4.05 17.67 -15.37
C PRO A 573 4.96 18.73 -14.75
N GLU A 574 5.86 19.29 -15.56
CA GLU A 574 6.81 20.33 -15.14
C GLU A 574 6.11 21.56 -14.52
N ALA A 575 4.89 21.87 -14.97
CA ALA A 575 4.09 22.96 -14.42
C ALA A 575 3.74 22.77 -12.93
N CYS A 576 3.53 21.54 -12.47
CA CYS A 576 3.36 21.24 -11.05
C CYS A 576 4.68 21.44 -10.29
N TRP A 577 5.77 20.92 -10.84
CA TRP A 577 7.10 20.99 -10.24
C TRP A 577 7.68 22.41 -10.19
N ARG A 578 7.15 23.36 -10.97
CA ARG A 578 7.52 24.78 -10.86
C ARG A 578 6.76 25.55 -9.79
N ILE A 579 5.74 24.96 -9.15
CA ILE A 579 5.05 25.60 -8.02
C ILE A 579 6.08 25.77 -6.88
N PRO A 580 6.27 27.00 -6.34
CA PRO A 580 7.32 27.26 -5.35
C PRO A 580 7.19 26.44 -4.07
N GLU A 581 5.97 26.19 -3.63
CA GLU A 581 5.65 25.44 -2.42
C GLU A 581 5.76 23.92 -2.58
N ILE A 582 5.86 23.39 -3.80
CA ILE A 582 6.11 21.96 -4.03
C ILE A 582 7.61 21.72 -3.85
N ASP A 583 8.03 21.09 -2.76
CA ASP A 583 9.44 20.95 -2.41
C ASP A 583 10.13 19.75 -3.08
N LEU A 584 9.38 18.70 -3.41
CA LEU A 584 9.87 17.44 -3.97
C LEU A 584 9.29 17.21 -5.37
N VAL A 585 10.06 16.54 -6.23
CA VAL A 585 9.55 15.96 -7.47
C VAL A 585 9.44 14.45 -7.31
N GLN A 586 8.40 13.87 -7.89
CA GLN A 586 8.16 12.43 -7.80
C GLN A 586 8.23 11.72 -9.13
N THR A 587 8.57 10.43 -9.06
CA THR A 587 8.42 9.48 -10.17
C THR A 587 7.60 8.26 -9.75
N HIS A 588 6.65 7.84 -10.57
CA HIS A 588 6.01 6.53 -10.48
C HIS A 588 6.47 5.69 -11.66
N CYS A 589 6.96 4.47 -11.43
CA CYS A 589 7.53 3.66 -12.52
C CYS A 589 7.13 2.19 -12.43
N TYR A 590 6.25 1.77 -13.33
CA TYR A 590 6.05 0.35 -13.63
C TYR A 590 6.61 0.08 -15.02
N THR A 591 7.71 -0.66 -15.12
CA THR A 591 8.42 -0.81 -16.41
C THR A 591 7.56 -1.51 -17.46
N ASN A 592 6.70 -2.45 -17.06
CA ASN A 592 5.71 -3.12 -17.92
C ASN A 592 6.30 -3.72 -19.20
N ASN A 593 7.59 -4.08 -19.17
CA ASN A 593 8.34 -4.69 -20.26
C ASN A 593 9.46 -5.57 -19.70
N ASP A 594 10.15 -6.30 -20.58
CA ASP A 594 11.21 -7.27 -20.24
C ASP A 594 12.61 -6.65 -20.14
N ALA A 595 12.72 -5.32 -20.17
CA ALA A 595 14.02 -4.65 -20.18
C ALA A 595 14.67 -4.55 -18.79
N ASN A 596 15.97 -4.29 -18.78
CA ASN A 596 16.72 -3.98 -17.57
C ASN A 596 16.15 -2.72 -16.90
N VAL A 597 15.57 -2.91 -15.71
CA VAL A 597 14.91 -1.84 -14.94
C VAL A 597 15.86 -0.73 -14.53
N ALA A 598 17.15 -1.04 -14.32
CA ALA A 598 18.13 -0.04 -13.89
C ALA A 598 18.35 1.04 -14.93
N GLU A 599 18.23 0.72 -16.21
CA GLU A 599 18.38 1.72 -17.28
C GLU A 599 17.25 2.75 -17.24
N GLN A 600 16.01 2.28 -17.12
CA GLN A 600 14.83 3.15 -17.02
C GLN A 600 14.88 3.99 -15.74
N VAL A 601 15.19 3.37 -14.59
CA VAL A 601 15.33 4.09 -13.31
C VAL A 601 16.41 5.16 -13.40
N ARG A 602 17.58 4.84 -13.99
CA ARG A 602 18.67 5.80 -14.20
C ARG A 602 18.24 6.93 -15.13
N GLN A 603 17.54 6.63 -16.22
CA GLN A 603 17.04 7.64 -17.16
C GLN A 603 16.09 8.62 -16.47
N PHE A 604 15.13 8.13 -15.67
CA PHE A 604 14.24 9.00 -14.91
C PHE A 604 14.99 9.84 -13.87
N CYS A 605 15.97 9.25 -13.16
CA CYS A 605 16.82 10.01 -12.24
C CYS A 605 17.56 11.15 -12.94
N LEU A 606 18.17 10.87 -14.10
CA LEU A 606 18.90 11.87 -14.86
C LEU A 606 17.98 12.95 -15.42
N HIS A 607 16.79 12.59 -15.90
CA HIS A 607 15.79 13.55 -16.33
C HIS A 607 15.44 14.52 -15.20
N GLN A 608 15.02 14.00 -14.05
CA GLN A 608 14.65 14.83 -12.90
C GLN A 608 15.83 15.67 -12.40
N TRP A 609 17.05 15.12 -12.39
CA TRP A 609 18.27 15.84 -12.01
C TRP A 609 18.57 17.03 -12.92
N GLN A 610 18.40 16.86 -14.23
CA GLN A 610 18.68 17.88 -15.26
C GLN A 610 17.60 18.96 -15.29
N THR A 611 16.34 18.58 -15.10
CA THR A 611 15.19 19.50 -15.18
C THR A 611 14.96 20.28 -13.89
N HIS A 612 15.26 19.69 -12.73
CA HIS A 612 14.90 20.26 -11.44
C HIS A 612 16.08 20.36 -10.46
N ALA A 613 16.11 21.47 -9.71
CA ALA A 613 16.98 21.66 -8.56
C ALA A 613 16.23 21.37 -7.25
N LYS A 614 15.50 20.24 -7.22
CA LYS A 614 14.68 19.77 -6.10
C LYS A 614 15.04 18.31 -5.79
N PRO A 615 14.77 17.81 -4.57
CA PRO A 615 14.97 16.40 -4.30
C PRO A 615 13.96 15.56 -5.09
N HIS A 616 14.47 14.48 -5.69
CA HIS A 616 13.70 13.54 -6.49
C HIS A 616 13.55 12.23 -5.73
N LEU A 617 12.30 11.79 -5.52
CA LEU A 617 11.95 10.51 -4.90
C LEU A 617 10.99 9.72 -5.80
N PHE A 618 11.10 8.40 -5.80
CA PHE A 618 10.07 7.57 -6.43
C PHE A 618 8.95 7.30 -5.43
N GLY A 619 7.70 7.57 -5.82
CA GLY A 619 6.51 7.25 -5.02
C GLY A 619 6.07 5.80 -5.19
N GLU A 620 6.30 5.22 -6.37
CA GLU A 620 5.94 3.84 -6.72
C GLU A 620 6.93 3.23 -7.70
N PHE A 621 7.17 1.93 -7.56
CA PHE A 621 8.02 1.14 -8.45
C PHE A 621 7.53 -0.31 -8.59
N GLY A 622 7.65 -0.88 -9.78
CA GLY A 622 7.45 -2.31 -10.03
C GLY A 622 7.82 -2.74 -11.44
N ILE A 623 7.91 -4.04 -11.69
CA ILE A 623 8.16 -4.58 -13.04
C ILE A 623 6.87 -4.74 -13.85
N ARG A 624 5.74 -4.93 -13.18
CA ARG A 624 4.40 -5.10 -13.77
C ARG A 624 3.35 -4.40 -12.90
N SER A 625 2.44 -3.65 -13.51
CA SER A 625 1.33 -2.99 -12.81
C SER A 625 0.05 -3.83 -12.72
N HIS A 626 -0.10 -4.85 -13.59
CA HIS A 626 -1.32 -5.66 -13.71
C HIS A 626 -1.05 -7.17 -13.82
N ASP A 627 0.11 -7.62 -13.36
CA ASP A 627 0.55 -9.02 -13.42
C ASP A 627 1.40 -9.34 -12.18
N THR A 628 1.55 -10.63 -11.87
CA THR A 628 2.34 -11.12 -10.73
C THR A 628 3.81 -10.77 -10.90
N THR A 629 4.52 -10.63 -9.78
CA THR A 629 5.95 -10.27 -9.74
C THR A 629 6.78 -11.39 -9.12
N GLU A 630 6.23 -12.07 -8.12
CA GLU A 630 6.88 -13.09 -7.30
C GLU A 630 7.31 -14.34 -8.07
N ASP A 631 6.56 -14.74 -9.08
CA ASP A 631 6.88 -15.85 -9.98
C ASP A 631 7.98 -15.49 -10.97
N LYS A 632 8.07 -14.21 -11.34
CA LYS A 632 8.99 -13.69 -12.37
C LYS A 632 10.33 -13.28 -11.80
N ASP A 633 10.35 -12.72 -10.59
CA ASP A 633 11.58 -12.24 -9.94
C ASP A 633 11.68 -12.68 -8.48
N PRO A 634 11.69 -14.00 -8.18
CA PRO A 634 11.59 -14.51 -6.81
C PRO A 634 12.76 -14.12 -5.89
N SER A 635 13.86 -13.59 -6.44
CA SER A 635 15.04 -13.16 -5.67
C SER A 635 15.15 -11.65 -5.50
N GLY A 636 14.28 -10.84 -6.14
CA GLY A 636 14.33 -9.38 -5.99
C GLY A 636 15.39 -8.68 -6.84
N TRP A 637 15.77 -9.22 -8.00
CA TRP A 637 16.74 -8.58 -8.91
C TRP A 637 16.30 -7.18 -9.34
N SER A 638 15.00 -7.01 -9.61
CA SER A 638 14.44 -5.71 -9.99
C SER A 638 14.58 -4.69 -8.87
N ILE A 639 14.29 -5.07 -7.63
CA ILE A 639 14.48 -4.23 -6.43
C ILE A 639 15.96 -3.87 -6.28
N HIS A 640 16.83 -4.87 -6.39
CA HIS A 640 18.28 -4.68 -6.29
C HIS A 640 18.79 -3.67 -7.32
N ASN A 641 18.61 -3.98 -8.61
CA ASN A 641 19.16 -3.16 -9.69
C ASN A 641 18.60 -1.73 -9.65
N ALA A 642 17.31 -1.56 -9.34
CA ALA A 642 16.66 -0.26 -9.23
C ALA A 642 17.22 0.58 -8.07
N ASN A 643 17.43 -0.01 -6.89
CA ASN A 643 17.95 0.69 -5.71
C ASN A 643 19.35 1.27 -5.97
N TRP A 644 20.26 0.45 -6.53
CA TRP A 644 21.62 0.86 -6.83
C TRP A 644 21.69 1.89 -7.97
N ALA A 645 20.89 1.70 -9.02
CA ALA A 645 20.79 2.65 -10.12
C ALA A 645 20.33 4.03 -9.65
N ALA A 646 19.28 4.10 -8.82
CA ALA A 646 18.72 5.35 -8.35
C ALA A 646 19.69 6.14 -7.45
N LEU A 647 20.27 5.48 -6.44
CA LEU A 647 21.19 6.12 -5.51
C LEU A 647 22.42 6.70 -6.24
N CYS A 648 22.98 5.93 -7.18
CA CYS A 648 24.16 6.32 -7.95
C CYS A 648 23.84 7.24 -9.15
N SER A 649 22.57 7.59 -9.36
CA SER A 649 22.13 8.51 -10.41
C SER A 649 21.51 9.80 -9.88
N GLY A 650 21.52 10.01 -8.56
CA GLY A 650 21.17 11.29 -7.94
C GLY A 650 19.74 11.37 -7.39
N CYS A 651 19.06 10.23 -7.22
CA CYS A 651 17.84 10.18 -6.42
C CYS A 651 18.16 10.44 -4.94
N VAL A 652 17.25 11.07 -4.20
CA VAL A 652 17.46 11.31 -2.76
C VAL A 652 17.28 10.03 -1.93
N GLY A 653 16.54 9.05 -2.45
CA GLY A 653 16.27 7.76 -1.84
C GLY A 653 16.34 6.62 -2.85
N ILE A 654 15.51 5.60 -2.64
CA ILE A 654 15.36 4.45 -3.55
C ILE A 654 13.98 4.41 -4.23
N PRO A 655 13.82 3.70 -5.36
CA PRO A 655 12.53 3.34 -5.92
C PRO A 655 11.70 2.56 -4.90
N MET A 656 10.46 2.99 -4.61
CA MET A 656 9.60 2.35 -3.61
C MET A 656 8.81 1.18 -4.21
N PRO A 657 9.21 -0.09 -4.02
CA PRO A 657 8.53 -1.21 -4.65
C PRO A 657 7.11 -1.38 -4.10
N TRP A 658 6.15 -1.76 -4.96
CA TRP A 658 4.72 -1.78 -4.62
C TRP A 658 4.25 -3.01 -3.82
N TRP A 659 4.75 -4.20 -4.18
CA TRP A 659 4.11 -5.47 -3.82
C TRP A 659 4.56 -6.01 -2.44
N HIS A 660 4.09 -5.41 -1.33
CA HIS A 660 4.40 -5.92 0.02
C HIS A 660 3.90 -7.35 0.26
N GLU A 661 2.59 -7.57 0.09
CA GLU A 661 1.88 -8.75 0.60
C GLU A 661 2.14 -10.03 -0.19
N ASN A 662 2.43 -9.92 -1.49
CA ASN A 662 2.56 -11.07 -2.38
C ASN A 662 4.00 -11.31 -2.84
N TYR A 663 4.91 -10.37 -2.54
CA TYR A 663 6.27 -10.42 -3.08
C TYR A 663 7.34 -10.16 -2.02
N ILE A 664 7.39 -8.97 -1.42
CA ILE A 664 8.49 -8.59 -0.52
C ILE A 664 8.45 -9.37 0.80
N ASP A 665 7.29 -9.37 1.47
CA ASP A 665 7.14 -9.99 2.79
C ASP A 665 7.19 -11.52 2.74
N PRO A 666 6.45 -12.21 1.83
CA PRO A 666 6.46 -13.66 1.76
C PRO A 666 7.80 -14.26 1.33
N LEU A 667 8.53 -13.57 0.45
CA LEU A 667 9.84 -14.04 -0.04
C LEU A 667 11.02 -13.52 0.80
N ASN A 668 10.75 -12.76 1.87
CA ASN A 668 11.76 -12.22 2.78
C ASN A 668 12.85 -11.39 2.06
N LEU A 669 12.46 -10.51 1.14
CA LEU A 669 13.38 -9.72 0.29
C LEU A 669 14.00 -8.51 0.98
N TYR A 670 13.84 -8.38 2.29
CA TYR A 670 14.28 -7.24 3.10
C TYR A 670 15.79 -6.94 3.04
N PHE A 671 16.60 -7.94 2.70
CA PHE A 671 18.05 -7.79 2.63
C PHE A 671 18.51 -6.78 1.57
N HIS A 672 17.72 -6.56 0.50
CA HIS A 672 17.98 -5.52 -0.51
C HIS A 672 17.95 -4.11 0.08
N PHE A 673 17.03 -3.84 1.02
CA PHE A 673 16.97 -2.55 1.73
C PHE A 673 18.11 -2.41 2.74
N THR A 674 18.44 -3.49 3.44
CA THR A 674 19.61 -3.50 4.35
C THR A 674 20.90 -3.19 3.59
N ALA A 675 21.09 -3.77 2.41
CA ALA A 675 22.30 -3.60 1.60
C ALA A 675 22.50 -2.14 1.17
N ILE A 676 21.47 -1.54 0.58
CA ILE A 676 21.55 -0.14 0.11
C ILE A 676 21.68 0.84 1.28
N ALA A 677 21.01 0.58 2.42
CA ALA A 677 21.15 1.39 3.63
C ALA A 677 22.59 1.35 4.19
N ARG A 678 23.25 0.18 4.19
CA ARG A 678 24.66 0.05 4.58
C ARG A 678 25.59 0.84 3.65
N PHE A 679 25.34 0.78 2.35
CA PHE A 679 26.14 1.54 1.38
C PHE A 679 25.91 3.05 1.52
N ALA A 680 24.67 3.52 1.70
CA ALA A 680 24.36 4.94 1.88
C ALA A 680 24.96 5.53 3.16
N LYS A 681 25.20 4.71 4.19
CA LYS A 681 25.74 5.14 5.48
C LYS A 681 27.06 5.90 5.33
N GLY A 682 27.09 7.10 5.90
CA GLY A 682 28.26 7.98 5.95
C GLY A 682 28.56 8.75 4.67
N LEU A 683 27.70 8.67 3.64
CA LEU A 683 27.82 9.51 2.46
C LEU A 683 27.29 10.94 2.75
N PRO A 684 27.93 11.99 2.21
CA PRO A 684 27.59 13.38 2.50
C PRO A 684 26.39 13.89 1.69
N PHE A 685 25.33 13.09 1.55
CA PHE A 685 24.12 13.50 0.84
C PHE A 685 23.47 14.70 1.53
N GLY A 686 23.33 15.82 0.82
CA GLY A 686 22.79 17.06 1.39
C GLY A 686 23.76 17.81 2.31
N THR A 687 24.96 17.31 2.61
CA THR A 687 26.00 18.05 3.34
C THR A 687 27.14 18.51 2.45
N GLU A 688 27.24 17.93 1.24
CA GLU A 688 28.12 18.36 0.16
C GLU A 688 27.35 18.41 -1.16
N ARG A 689 27.88 19.15 -2.12
CA ARG A 689 27.29 19.28 -3.45
C ARG A 689 27.74 18.12 -4.34
N TRP A 690 26.78 17.42 -4.93
CA TRP A 690 27.04 16.28 -5.80
C TRP A 690 26.97 16.67 -7.26
N GLN A 691 27.71 15.93 -8.08
CA GLN A 691 27.75 16.08 -9.54
C GLN A 691 27.66 14.72 -10.20
N GLN A 692 26.98 14.65 -11.34
CA GLN A 692 27.01 13.49 -12.22
C GLN A 692 28.43 13.32 -12.77
N VAL A 693 28.95 12.09 -12.74
CA VAL A 693 30.28 11.77 -13.24
C VAL A 693 30.17 11.26 -14.68
N PRO A 694 30.79 11.92 -15.67
CA PRO A 694 30.84 11.40 -17.03
C PRO A 694 31.66 10.11 -17.08
N VAL A 695 31.05 9.06 -17.64
CA VAL A 695 31.68 7.76 -17.88
C VAL A 695 32.26 7.77 -19.29
N GLY A 696 33.56 7.52 -19.40
CA GLY A 696 34.24 7.37 -20.69
C GLY A 696 33.97 6.02 -21.34
N PRO A 697 34.60 5.75 -22.50
CA PRO A 697 34.49 4.44 -23.15
C PRO A 697 34.89 3.31 -22.21
N LEU A 698 34.10 2.23 -22.24
CA LEU A 698 34.41 0.98 -21.55
C LEU A 698 35.34 0.15 -22.42
N GLU A 699 36.40 -0.38 -21.81
CA GLU A 699 37.43 -1.16 -22.51
C GLU A 699 37.71 -2.44 -21.73
N TYR A 700 37.98 -3.55 -22.39
CA TYR A 700 38.49 -4.74 -21.72
C TYR A 700 39.92 -4.48 -21.22
N VAL A 701 40.29 -5.05 -20.07
CA VAL A 701 41.70 -5.10 -19.65
C VAL A 701 42.50 -5.92 -20.65
N GLU A 702 41.97 -7.12 -20.97
CA GLU A 702 42.42 -7.98 -22.06
C GLU A 702 41.18 -8.41 -22.85
N PRO A 703 41.11 -8.14 -24.16
CA PRO A 703 39.98 -8.57 -24.99
C PRO A 703 39.84 -10.11 -24.95
N PRO A 704 38.61 -10.63 -24.96
CA PRO A 704 38.39 -12.07 -24.99
C PRO A 704 39.01 -12.69 -26.24
N ALA A 705 39.64 -13.86 -26.09
CA ALA A 705 40.36 -14.54 -27.18
C ALA A 705 39.45 -14.90 -28.38
N GLN A 706 38.14 -15.03 -28.14
CA GLN A 706 37.12 -15.08 -29.17
C GLN A 706 36.15 -13.91 -28.99
N PRO A 707 35.66 -13.29 -30.08
CA PRO A 707 34.63 -12.26 -29.99
C PRO A 707 33.43 -12.81 -29.21
N LEU A 708 33.06 -12.11 -28.14
CA LEU A 708 31.81 -12.39 -27.45
C LEU A 708 30.68 -12.01 -28.41
N VAL A 709 29.75 -12.94 -28.61
CA VAL A 709 28.60 -12.70 -29.49
C VAL A 709 27.28 -12.96 -28.78
N ARG A 710 26.25 -12.23 -29.18
CA ARG A 710 24.88 -12.35 -28.66
C ARG A 710 23.86 -12.43 -29.78
N ASP A 711 22.65 -12.80 -29.40
CA ASP A 711 21.52 -12.83 -30.31
C ASP A 711 21.07 -11.40 -30.63
N VAL A 712 20.91 -11.09 -31.91
CA VAL A 712 20.21 -9.87 -32.32
C VAL A 712 18.71 -10.16 -32.23
N VAL A 713 17.99 -9.38 -31.42
CA VAL A 713 16.53 -9.48 -31.31
C VAL A 713 15.89 -8.22 -31.87
N LEU A 714 15.14 -8.36 -32.96
CA LEU A 714 14.40 -7.27 -33.58
C LEU A 714 12.92 -7.39 -33.24
N THR A 715 12.35 -6.36 -32.62
CA THR A 715 10.92 -6.26 -32.34
C THR A 715 10.26 -5.37 -33.39
N PRO A 716 9.34 -5.90 -34.22
CA PRO A 716 8.65 -5.10 -35.24
C PRO A 716 7.70 -4.06 -34.62
N VAL A 717 7.43 -3.01 -35.37
CA VAL A 717 6.49 -1.95 -34.98
C VAL A 717 5.06 -2.38 -35.30
N ALA A 718 4.16 -2.23 -34.32
CA ALA A 718 2.74 -2.49 -34.48
C ALA A 718 2.11 -1.49 -35.46
N ARG A 719 1.91 -1.90 -36.73
CA ARG A 719 1.45 -0.99 -37.78
C ARG A 719 0.73 -1.71 -38.92
N TRP A 720 -0.47 -1.21 -39.26
CA TRP A 720 -1.18 -1.59 -40.49
C TRP A 720 -0.66 -0.80 -41.70
N GLY A 721 -0.55 -1.46 -42.85
CA GLY A 721 -0.15 -0.85 -44.12
C GLY A 721 1.13 -1.44 -44.70
N LYS A 722 1.49 -0.98 -45.90
CA LYS A 722 2.66 -1.45 -46.64
C LYS A 722 3.96 -0.96 -45.97
N PRO A 723 4.91 -1.84 -45.62
CA PRO A 723 6.25 -1.45 -45.20
C PRO A 723 6.93 -0.55 -46.24
N ALA A 724 7.56 0.54 -45.81
CA ALA A 724 8.28 1.45 -46.71
C ALA A 724 9.59 0.86 -47.26
N ALA A 725 10.19 -0.06 -46.50
CA ALA A 725 11.38 -0.82 -46.86
C ALA A 725 11.13 -2.33 -46.65
N ASN A 726 11.87 -3.15 -47.37
CA ASN A 726 11.83 -4.61 -47.25
C ASN A 726 13.21 -5.25 -47.13
N GLU A 727 14.29 -4.47 -47.15
CA GLU A 727 15.65 -4.97 -46.93
C GLU A 727 16.23 -4.32 -45.67
N PHE A 728 16.62 -5.17 -44.72
CA PHE A 728 17.13 -4.77 -43.41
C PHE A 728 18.53 -5.33 -43.23
N VAL A 729 19.53 -4.45 -43.18
CA VAL A 729 20.93 -4.84 -42.92
C VAL A 729 21.13 -4.91 -41.41
N VAL A 730 21.32 -6.12 -40.88
CA VAL A 730 21.62 -6.37 -39.47
C VAL A 730 23.10 -6.09 -39.24
N GLN A 731 23.37 -5.02 -38.50
CA GLN A 731 24.72 -4.57 -38.17
C GLN A 731 25.33 -5.43 -37.04
N PRO A 732 26.67 -5.51 -36.94
CA PRO A 732 27.34 -6.21 -35.85
C PRO A 732 26.97 -5.71 -34.44
N ASP A 733 26.55 -4.45 -34.30
CA ASP A 733 26.07 -3.90 -33.03
C ASP A 733 24.61 -4.28 -32.69
N GLY A 734 23.93 -5.00 -33.60
CA GLY A 734 22.54 -5.44 -33.48
C GLY A 734 21.50 -4.47 -34.05
N SER A 735 21.91 -3.30 -34.55
CA SER A 735 21.01 -2.34 -35.17
C SER A 735 20.62 -2.72 -36.62
N ILE A 736 19.56 -2.10 -37.14
CA ILE A 736 19.15 -2.16 -38.55
C ILE A 736 18.97 -0.75 -39.15
N ASN A 737 19.04 -0.65 -40.47
CA ASN A 737 18.99 0.60 -41.23
C ASN A 737 17.66 1.36 -41.16
N ASP A 738 16.50 0.69 -41.05
CA ASP A 738 15.19 1.36 -40.95
C ASP A 738 14.24 0.59 -40.02
N PRO A 739 14.42 0.68 -38.69
CA PRO A 739 13.63 -0.11 -37.74
C PRO A 739 12.13 0.25 -37.76
N GLN A 740 11.75 1.47 -38.18
CA GLN A 740 10.34 1.88 -38.24
C GLN A 740 9.59 1.26 -39.43
N ALA A 741 10.31 0.82 -40.47
CA ALA A 741 9.72 0.11 -41.60
C ALA A 741 9.53 -1.39 -41.33
N LEU A 742 10.08 -1.95 -40.25
CA LEU A 742 9.86 -3.35 -39.88
C LEU A 742 8.51 -3.51 -39.17
N HIS A 743 7.44 -3.81 -39.92
CA HIS A 743 6.09 -3.95 -39.37
C HIS A 743 5.84 -5.35 -38.79
N ASP A 744 4.97 -5.46 -37.78
CA ASP A 744 4.57 -6.73 -37.16
C ASP A 744 3.63 -7.57 -38.03
N LEU A 745 2.89 -6.96 -38.96
CA LEU A 745 1.94 -7.66 -39.84
C LEU A 745 2.59 -8.09 -41.16
N LEU A 746 2.89 -9.37 -41.29
CA LEU A 746 3.32 -9.98 -42.54
C LEU A 746 2.11 -10.29 -43.43
N GLN A 747 1.87 -9.43 -44.41
CA GLN A 747 0.66 -9.42 -45.24
C GLN A 747 0.57 -10.63 -46.19
N GLY A 748 -0.64 -11.20 -46.28
CA GLY A 748 -0.95 -12.36 -47.12
C GLY A 748 -1.46 -12.01 -48.52
N MET A 749 -1.96 -13.00 -49.24
CA MET A 749 -2.48 -12.88 -50.61
C MET A 749 -3.81 -12.10 -50.71
N GLY A 750 -4.53 -11.91 -49.61
CA GLY A 750 -5.75 -11.08 -49.55
C GLY A 750 -5.47 -9.57 -49.55
N HIS A 751 -4.23 -9.16 -49.23
CA HIS A 751 -3.79 -7.77 -49.16
C HIS A 751 -2.56 -7.55 -50.04
N GLN A 752 -2.62 -7.95 -51.31
CA GLN A 752 -1.45 -7.93 -52.21
C GLN A 752 -0.81 -6.55 -52.34
N GLU A 753 -1.64 -5.51 -52.32
CA GLU A 753 -1.23 -4.10 -52.37
C GLU A 753 -0.42 -3.67 -51.14
N LEU A 754 -0.58 -4.34 -50.01
CA LEU A 754 0.13 -4.07 -48.76
C LEU A 754 1.36 -4.95 -48.54
N ARG A 755 1.57 -5.97 -49.39
CA ARG A 755 2.73 -6.87 -49.26
C ARG A 755 4.04 -6.13 -49.54
N ASN A 756 4.99 -6.31 -48.63
CA ASN A 756 6.40 -5.98 -48.84
C ASN A 756 7.27 -6.85 -47.89
N PRO A 757 7.46 -8.14 -48.19
CA PRO A 757 8.03 -9.11 -47.26
C PRO A 757 9.48 -8.78 -46.86
N PRO A 758 9.84 -8.83 -45.57
CA PRO A 758 11.16 -8.46 -45.08
C PRO A 758 12.24 -9.45 -45.53
N THR A 759 13.38 -8.91 -45.91
CA THR A 759 14.64 -9.60 -46.19
C THR A 759 15.73 -9.03 -45.29
N PHE A 760 16.36 -9.90 -44.52
CA PHE A 760 17.45 -9.54 -43.63
C PHE A 760 18.79 -9.89 -44.28
N VAL A 761 19.68 -8.91 -44.37
CA VAL A 761 21.09 -9.11 -44.74
C VAL A 761 21.90 -9.12 -43.46
N VAL A 762 22.45 -10.27 -43.09
CA VAL A 762 23.06 -10.49 -41.78
C VAL A 762 24.31 -11.33 -41.93
N ASN A 763 25.36 -10.99 -41.18
CA ASN A 763 26.56 -11.80 -41.09
C ASN A 763 26.53 -12.65 -39.83
N TYR A 764 26.56 -13.97 -39.97
CA TYR A 764 26.69 -14.93 -38.88
C TYR A 764 28.18 -15.22 -38.63
N PRO A 765 28.78 -14.74 -37.51
CA PRO A 765 30.20 -14.98 -37.22
C PRO A 765 30.54 -16.47 -37.04
N ARG A 766 29.54 -17.27 -36.67
CA ARG A 766 29.57 -18.73 -36.51
C ARG A 766 28.21 -19.29 -36.95
N PRO A 767 28.10 -20.60 -37.25
CA PRO A 767 26.79 -21.20 -37.56
C PRO A 767 25.79 -20.93 -36.42
N GLY A 768 24.56 -20.61 -36.78
CA GLY A 768 23.50 -20.25 -35.84
C GLY A 768 22.12 -20.49 -36.43
N ARG A 769 21.11 -19.85 -35.84
CA ARG A 769 19.71 -19.97 -36.22
C ARG A 769 19.10 -18.60 -36.45
N PHE A 770 18.21 -18.56 -37.44
CA PHE A 770 17.24 -17.49 -37.58
C PHE A 770 15.91 -17.98 -37.04
N THR A 771 15.36 -17.26 -36.07
CA THR A 771 14.11 -17.60 -35.39
C THR A 771 13.12 -16.44 -35.49
N LEU A 772 11.84 -16.74 -35.63
CA LEU A 772 10.76 -15.76 -35.51
C LEU A 772 9.61 -16.31 -34.68
N THR A 773 8.85 -15.43 -34.03
CA THR A 773 7.65 -15.82 -33.26
C THR A 773 6.39 -15.48 -34.04
N VAL A 774 5.58 -16.49 -34.36
CA VAL A 774 4.26 -16.33 -34.99
C VAL A 774 3.21 -16.19 -33.88
N GLY A 775 2.58 -15.01 -33.80
CA GLY A 775 1.52 -14.71 -32.85
C GLY A 775 0.14 -15.02 -33.42
N ARG A 776 -0.69 -13.97 -33.56
CA ARG A 776 -2.03 -14.07 -34.16
C ARG A 776 -1.97 -14.13 -35.68
N VAL A 777 -2.81 -14.96 -36.27
CA VAL A 777 -2.99 -15.13 -37.72
C VAL A 777 -4.46 -14.88 -38.06
N SER A 778 -4.72 -14.18 -39.16
CA SER A 778 -6.07 -13.97 -39.72
C SER A 778 -6.28 -14.89 -40.93
N ASN A 779 -7.49 -15.45 -41.06
CA ASN A 779 -7.99 -16.31 -42.15
C ASN A 779 -7.14 -17.56 -42.46
N SER A 780 -5.94 -17.37 -43.00
CA SER A 780 -4.86 -18.36 -42.96
C SER A 780 -3.52 -17.71 -43.28
N GLY A 781 -2.47 -18.26 -42.69
CA GLY A 781 -1.07 -17.95 -43.01
C GLY A 781 -0.37 -19.09 -43.74
N LEU A 782 0.58 -18.76 -44.61
CA LEU A 782 1.54 -19.73 -45.17
C LEU A 782 2.93 -19.10 -45.08
N LEU A 783 3.60 -19.36 -43.96
CA LEU A 783 4.93 -18.84 -43.68
C LEU A 783 5.95 -19.54 -44.57
N ARG A 784 6.78 -18.77 -45.26
CA ARG A 784 7.96 -19.27 -45.96
C ARG A 784 9.20 -18.49 -45.54
N ILE A 785 10.30 -19.22 -45.35
CA ILE A 785 11.61 -18.64 -45.05
C ILE A 785 12.61 -19.14 -46.09
N TRP A 786 13.27 -18.20 -46.78
CA TRP A 786 14.33 -18.48 -47.73
C TRP A 786 15.67 -18.03 -47.16
N LEU A 787 16.70 -18.85 -47.37
CA LEU A 787 18.09 -18.53 -47.08
C LEU A 787 18.86 -18.54 -48.40
N ASP A 788 19.42 -17.39 -48.78
CA ASP A 788 20.18 -17.18 -50.03
C ASP A 788 19.42 -17.67 -51.28
N GLY A 789 18.12 -17.42 -51.31
CA GLY A 789 17.22 -17.83 -52.40
C GLY A 789 16.74 -19.28 -52.34
N ALA A 790 17.30 -20.13 -51.45
CA ALA A 790 16.82 -21.49 -51.23
C ALA A 790 15.70 -21.52 -50.18
N LEU A 791 14.54 -22.11 -50.51
CA LEU A 791 13.46 -22.30 -49.55
C LEU A 791 13.91 -23.27 -48.44
N LYS A 792 13.93 -22.81 -47.19
CA LYS A 792 14.35 -23.61 -46.02
C LYS A 792 13.17 -24.07 -45.17
N LEU A 793 12.10 -23.29 -45.17
CA LEU A 793 10.90 -23.62 -44.42
C LEU A 793 9.66 -23.18 -45.20
N GLU A 794 8.65 -24.05 -45.21
CA GLU A 794 7.28 -23.71 -45.54
C GLU A 794 6.37 -24.29 -44.46
N ARG A 795 5.48 -23.48 -43.91
CA ARG A 795 4.56 -23.91 -42.84
C ARG A 795 3.22 -23.20 -42.90
N ALA A 796 2.15 -23.99 -42.89
CA ALA A 796 0.79 -23.49 -42.87
C ALA A 796 0.30 -23.16 -41.45
N TYR A 797 -0.47 -22.08 -41.34
CA TYR A 797 -1.13 -21.59 -40.13
C TYR A 797 -2.64 -21.38 -40.43
N PRO A 798 -3.44 -22.46 -40.47
CA PRO A 798 -4.88 -22.36 -40.72
C PRO A 798 -5.61 -21.64 -39.58
N CYS A 799 -6.67 -20.89 -39.87
CA CYS A 799 -7.56 -20.35 -38.82
C CYS A 799 -8.90 -21.07 -38.84
N GLY A 800 -9.48 -21.27 -37.66
CA GLY A 800 -10.72 -22.00 -37.48
C GLY A 800 -10.83 -22.63 -36.10
N GLU A 801 -11.96 -23.26 -35.82
CA GLU A 801 -12.16 -23.98 -34.57
C GLU A 801 -11.09 -25.06 -34.38
N GLY A 802 -10.45 -25.06 -33.20
CA GLY A 802 -9.39 -26.00 -32.86
C GLY A 802 -8.00 -25.66 -33.44
N HIS A 803 -7.83 -24.51 -34.10
CA HIS A 803 -6.53 -24.08 -34.61
C HIS A 803 -5.86 -23.04 -33.71
N GLY A 804 -4.57 -23.28 -33.41
CA GLY A 804 -3.80 -22.47 -32.47
C GLY A 804 -4.11 -22.80 -31.01
N LYS A 805 -3.56 -21.99 -30.10
CA LYS A 805 -3.88 -22.03 -28.66
C LYS A 805 -5.24 -21.38 -28.37
N GLN A 806 -5.66 -20.44 -29.22
CA GLN A 806 -6.95 -19.75 -29.15
C GLN A 806 -7.44 -19.48 -30.56
N TRP A 807 -8.75 -19.44 -30.76
CA TRP A 807 -9.38 -19.08 -32.03
C TRP A 807 -10.64 -18.26 -31.79
N GLN A 808 -10.93 -17.33 -32.69
CA GLN A 808 -12.11 -16.47 -32.61
C GLN A 808 -12.62 -16.17 -34.02
N TYR A 809 -13.93 -16.36 -34.23
CA TYR A 809 -14.59 -15.90 -35.44
C TYR A 809 -14.83 -14.39 -35.33
N GLN A 810 -14.50 -13.64 -36.38
CA GLN A 810 -14.66 -12.20 -36.48
C GLN A 810 -15.86 -11.88 -37.39
N PRO A 811 -17.06 -11.63 -36.85
CA PRO A 811 -18.28 -11.49 -37.65
C PRO A 811 -18.23 -10.32 -38.63
N GLN A 812 -17.49 -9.26 -38.26
CA GLN A 812 -17.33 -8.06 -39.08
C GLN A 812 -16.55 -8.29 -40.38
N TRP A 813 -15.73 -9.34 -40.46
CA TRP A 813 -14.90 -9.66 -41.64
C TRP A 813 -15.16 -11.06 -42.22
N ASP A 814 -16.13 -11.79 -41.66
CA ASP A 814 -16.48 -13.17 -42.06
C ASP A 814 -15.27 -14.11 -42.15
N LEU A 815 -14.42 -14.09 -41.13
CA LEU A 815 -13.21 -14.92 -41.06
C LEU A 815 -12.88 -15.37 -39.64
N TRP A 816 -11.99 -16.34 -39.53
CA TRP A 816 -11.42 -16.77 -38.24
C TRP A 816 -10.05 -16.15 -38.03
N GLU A 817 -9.75 -15.80 -36.78
CA GLU A 817 -8.39 -15.53 -36.30
C GLU A 817 -7.97 -16.63 -35.33
N SER A 818 -6.69 -17.05 -35.39
CA SER A 818 -6.09 -18.03 -34.48
C SER A 818 -4.79 -17.49 -33.88
N VAL A 819 -4.56 -17.72 -32.58
CA VAL A 819 -3.34 -17.34 -31.86
C VAL A 819 -2.44 -18.56 -31.70
N TYR A 820 -1.22 -18.50 -32.22
CA TYR A 820 -0.28 -19.62 -32.16
C TYR A 820 0.77 -19.45 -31.05
N ASP A 821 1.37 -18.25 -30.95
CA ASP A 821 2.50 -17.94 -30.05
C ASP A 821 3.57 -19.04 -30.10
N GLU A 822 4.05 -19.31 -31.32
CA GLU A 822 5.00 -20.38 -31.63
C GLU A 822 6.30 -19.80 -32.21
N GLU A 823 7.44 -20.39 -31.81
CA GLU A 823 8.74 -20.08 -32.40
C GLU A 823 9.06 -21.01 -33.57
N VAL A 824 9.52 -20.40 -34.65
CA VAL A 824 9.87 -21.08 -35.89
C VAL A 824 11.31 -20.75 -36.23
N SER A 825 12.12 -21.75 -36.55
CA SER A 825 13.56 -21.56 -36.79
C SER A 825 14.05 -22.26 -38.05
N ILE A 826 15.10 -21.71 -38.66
CA ILE A 826 15.96 -22.38 -39.64
C ILE A 826 17.43 -22.29 -39.22
N GLU A 827 18.22 -23.29 -39.59
CA GLU A 827 19.68 -23.26 -39.42
C GLU A 827 20.32 -22.36 -40.48
N VAL A 828 21.31 -21.56 -40.07
CA VAL A 828 22.04 -20.61 -40.91
C VAL A 828 23.55 -20.87 -40.75
N PRO A 829 24.28 -21.14 -41.85
CA PRO A 829 25.74 -21.29 -41.80
C PRO A 829 26.46 -20.01 -41.34
N ALA A 830 27.77 -20.12 -41.10
CA ALA A 830 28.60 -18.94 -40.89
C ALA A 830 28.80 -18.18 -42.21
N GLY A 831 28.83 -16.86 -42.13
CA GLY A 831 29.04 -15.95 -43.26
C GLY A 831 27.91 -14.95 -43.46
N GLN A 832 27.99 -14.19 -44.54
CA GLN A 832 26.97 -13.24 -44.94
C GLN A 832 25.81 -13.96 -45.64
N HIS A 833 24.59 -13.72 -45.16
CA HIS A 833 23.38 -14.38 -45.63
C HIS A 833 22.25 -13.39 -45.89
N ARG A 834 21.38 -13.76 -46.83
CA ARG A 834 20.10 -13.08 -47.10
C ARG A 834 18.95 -13.98 -46.66
N ILE A 835 18.16 -13.54 -45.69
CA ILE A 835 17.04 -14.29 -45.14
C ILE A 835 15.73 -13.58 -45.47
N THR A 836 14.91 -14.14 -46.34
CA THR A 836 13.61 -13.58 -46.71
C THR A 836 12.49 -14.30 -45.97
N VAL A 837 11.54 -13.55 -45.41
CA VAL A 837 10.35 -14.09 -44.74
C VAL A 837 9.12 -13.59 -45.47
N ASP A 838 8.24 -14.50 -45.89
CA ASP A 838 7.02 -14.16 -46.60
C ASP A 838 5.81 -14.94 -46.08
N ASN A 839 4.63 -14.40 -46.31
CA ASN A 839 3.36 -15.03 -46.03
C ASN A 839 2.55 -15.16 -47.33
N LEU A 840 2.37 -16.38 -47.82
CA LEU A 840 1.54 -16.68 -48.99
C LEU A 840 0.15 -17.20 -48.62
N GLY A 841 -0.24 -17.04 -47.35
CA GLY A 841 -1.56 -17.37 -46.84
C GLY A 841 -2.63 -16.41 -47.35
N LYS A 842 -3.88 -16.63 -46.95
CA LYS A 842 -5.00 -15.81 -47.41
C LYS A 842 -4.97 -14.40 -46.82
N ASP A 843 -4.42 -14.23 -45.61
CA ASP A 843 -4.43 -12.93 -44.92
C ASP A 843 -3.19 -12.78 -44.01
N TRP A 844 -3.10 -11.74 -43.19
CA TRP A 844 -1.91 -11.37 -42.42
C TRP A 844 -1.56 -12.34 -41.29
N MET A 845 -0.26 -12.39 -40.98
CA MET A 845 0.31 -13.07 -39.81
C MET A 845 1.07 -12.05 -38.96
N ARG A 846 0.84 -12.03 -37.65
CA ARG A 846 1.59 -11.18 -36.73
C ARG A 846 2.90 -11.85 -36.31
N ILE A 847 4.02 -11.17 -36.54
CA ILE A 847 5.35 -11.59 -36.11
C ILE A 847 5.73 -10.79 -34.86
N GLY A 848 5.96 -11.49 -33.75
CA GLY A 848 6.30 -10.86 -32.47
C GLY A 848 7.75 -10.40 -32.38
N ARG A 849 8.68 -11.18 -32.94
CA ARG A 849 10.12 -10.87 -32.97
C ARG A 849 10.84 -11.67 -34.04
N TYR A 850 12.01 -11.16 -34.46
CA TYR A 850 13.02 -11.88 -35.24
C TYR A 850 14.29 -11.99 -34.39
N VAL A 851 14.92 -13.17 -34.38
CA VAL A 851 16.12 -13.48 -33.60
C VAL A 851 17.20 -14.05 -34.52
N PHE A 852 18.39 -13.47 -34.46
CA PHE A 852 19.58 -13.92 -35.20
C PHE A 852 20.63 -14.35 -34.19
N THR A 853 20.80 -15.66 -34.01
CA THR A 853 21.59 -16.14 -32.87
C THR A 853 23.09 -15.84 -33.03
N GLY A 854 23.71 -15.23 -32.02
CA GLY A 854 25.15 -14.96 -32.03
C GLY A 854 25.63 -14.00 -33.13
N CYS A 855 24.76 -13.13 -33.67
CA CYS A 855 25.12 -12.18 -34.72
C CYS A 855 25.55 -10.80 -34.21
N GLN A 856 25.26 -10.46 -32.95
CA GLN A 856 25.74 -9.24 -32.32
C GLN A 856 27.17 -9.47 -31.82
N VAL A 857 28.14 -8.64 -32.22
CA VAL A 857 29.54 -8.71 -31.76
C VAL A 857 29.77 -7.70 -30.64
N ILE A 858 30.24 -8.19 -29.49
CA ILE A 858 30.46 -7.39 -28.28
C ILE A 858 31.94 -6.99 -28.19
N GLU A 859 32.29 -5.90 -28.87
CA GLU A 859 33.67 -5.38 -28.91
C GLU A 859 34.09 -4.62 -27.64
N ARG A 860 33.13 -4.24 -26.80
CA ARG A 860 33.35 -3.51 -25.54
C ARG A 860 32.62 -4.18 -24.38
N PRO A 861 33.11 -4.05 -23.14
CA PRO A 861 32.40 -4.55 -21.96
C PRO A 861 30.97 -4.01 -21.91
N ASP A 862 30.00 -4.90 -21.81
CA ASP A 862 28.58 -4.55 -21.75
C ASP A 862 28.15 -4.21 -20.32
N LEU A 863 28.57 -3.03 -19.86
CA LEU A 863 28.30 -2.56 -18.50
C LEU A 863 27.39 -1.32 -18.49
N LEU A 864 26.48 -1.28 -17.52
CA LEU A 864 25.79 -0.07 -17.11
C LEU A 864 26.54 0.56 -15.94
N VAL A 865 26.89 1.85 -16.06
CA VAL A 865 27.64 2.58 -15.02
C VAL A 865 26.88 3.82 -14.58
N ALA A 866 26.67 3.96 -13.28
CA ALA A 866 26.13 5.14 -12.64
C ALA A 866 27.11 5.66 -11.59
N ALA A 867 27.42 6.95 -11.60
CA ALA A 867 28.41 7.52 -10.70
C ALA A 867 28.11 8.97 -10.32
N LEU A 868 28.32 9.29 -9.04
CA LEU A 868 28.21 10.63 -8.49
C LEU A 868 29.50 11.02 -7.77
N ARG A 869 29.82 12.31 -7.76
CA ARG A 869 30.98 12.85 -7.04
C ARG A 869 30.61 14.06 -6.20
N ALA A 870 31.02 14.02 -4.94
CA ALA A 870 31.15 15.14 -4.04
C ALA A 870 32.64 15.44 -3.78
N PRO A 871 32.99 16.61 -3.20
CA PRO A 871 34.37 16.94 -2.84
C PRO A 871 35.11 15.87 -2.02
N SER A 872 34.46 15.27 -1.01
CA SER A 872 35.11 14.31 -0.12
C SER A 872 35.02 12.85 -0.55
N VAL A 873 34.11 12.52 -1.48
CA VAL A 873 33.86 11.14 -1.91
C VAL A 873 33.15 11.10 -3.27
N ALA A 874 33.45 10.09 -4.08
CA ALA A 874 32.62 9.68 -5.19
C ALA A 874 32.06 8.27 -4.94
N ILE A 875 30.91 7.98 -5.53
CA ILE A 875 30.32 6.64 -5.56
C ILE A 875 30.14 6.21 -7.01
N VAL A 876 30.30 4.92 -7.25
CA VAL A 876 30.05 4.29 -8.55
C VAL A 876 29.38 2.95 -8.34
N TRP A 877 28.44 2.63 -9.20
CA TRP A 877 27.85 1.30 -9.37
C TRP A 877 28.04 0.86 -10.82
N ILE A 878 28.51 -0.37 -10.99
CA ILE A 878 28.88 -0.98 -12.27
C ILE A 878 28.13 -2.30 -12.36
N GLN A 879 27.18 -2.39 -13.28
CA GLN A 879 26.35 -3.56 -13.51
C GLN A 879 26.75 -4.23 -14.82
N ASN A 880 26.88 -5.55 -14.84
CA ASN A 880 26.71 -6.33 -16.07
C ASN A 880 25.29 -6.09 -16.57
N ARG A 881 25.15 -5.48 -17.75
CA ARG A 881 23.84 -5.04 -18.25
C ARG A 881 22.86 -6.20 -18.48
N GLU A 882 23.36 -7.43 -18.68
CA GLU A 882 22.54 -8.65 -18.74
C GLU A 882 22.07 -9.16 -17.38
N SER A 883 22.68 -8.70 -16.28
CA SER A 883 22.32 -9.12 -14.93
C SER A 883 21.13 -8.33 -14.40
N ASP A 884 19.99 -8.59 -15.03
CA ASP A 884 18.69 -8.00 -14.74
C ASP A 884 17.66 -9.07 -14.33
N TRP A 885 16.52 -8.60 -13.81
CA TRP A 885 15.44 -9.48 -13.34
C TRP A 885 14.94 -10.45 -14.42
N TYR A 886 14.95 -10.05 -15.69
CA TYR A 886 14.40 -10.85 -16.77
C TYR A 886 15.32 -12.03 -17.06
N ASN A 887 16.63 -11.81 -17.17
CA ASN A 887 17.59 -12.88 -17.44
C ASN A 887 17.82 -13.82 -16.24
N HIS A 888 17.47 -13.38 -15.03
CA HIS A 888 17.50 -14.22 -13.82
C HIS A 888 16.18 -14.96 -13.55
N ARG A 889 15.12 -14.75 -14.34
CA ARG A 889 13.81 -15.36 -14.10
C ARG A 889 13.84 -16.89 -14.23
N PRO A 890 13.05 -17.63 -13.43
CA PRO A 890 12.88 -19.07 -13.62
C PRO A 890 12.37 -19.40 -15.03
N GLY A 891 13.02 -20.36 -15.71
CA GLY A 891 12.63 -20.77 -17.07
C GLY A 891 12.91 -19.72 -18.16
N GLY A 892 13.77 -18.73 -17.89
CA GLY A 892 14.19 -17.73 -18.87
C GLY A 892 14.87 -18.33 -20.11
N THR A 893 14.87 -17.55 -21.20
CA THR A 893 15.39 -17.97 -22.52
C THR A 893 16.91 -18.13 -22.56
N SER A 894 17.64 -17.55 -21.60
CA SER A 894 19.07 -17.78 -21.42
C SER A 894 19.29 -19.07 -20.63
N THR A 895 19.64 -20.15 -21.32
CA THR A 895 19.89 -21.49 -20.75
C THR A 895 21.07 -21.56 -19.76
N GLY A 896 21.71 -20.43 -19.40
CA GLY A 896 22.85 -20.35 -18.49
C GLY A 896 22.98 -19.09 -17.61
N GLY A 897 21.94 -18.25 -17.51
CA GLY A 897 22.02 -16.95 -16.79
C GLY A 897 22.84 -15.87 -17.53
N PRO A 898 23.12 -14.71 -16.90
CA PRO A 898 23.88 -13.63 -17.53
C PRO A 898 25.30 -14.06 -17.92
N THR A 899 25.77 -13.60 -19.07
CA THR A 899 27.12 -13.88 -19.56
C THR A 899 28.14 -13.13 -18.69
N LEU A 900 29.19 -13.84 -18.25
CA LEU A 900 30.32 -13.24 -17.54
C LEU A 900 30.96 -12.13 -18.39
N VAL A 901 31.13 -10.94 -17.81
CA VAL A 901 31.91 -9.85 -18.43
C VAL A 901 33.36 -9.95 -17.93
N PRO A 902 34.36 -10.12 -18.82
CA PRO A 902 35.77 -10.10 -18.45
C PRO A 902 36.19 -8.79 -17.76
N PRO A 903 37.35 -8.76 -17.08
CA PRO A 903 37.84 -7.57 -16.39
C PRO A 903 37.84 -6.34 -17.31
N ALA A 904 37.25 -5.25 -16.82
CA ALA A 904 36.99 -4.06 -17.62
C ALA A 904 37.60 -2.81 -16.98
N ARG A 905 38.07 -1.89 -17.84
CA ARG A 905 38.50 -0.55 -17.49
C ARG A 905 37.31 0.40 -17.57
N VAL A 906 36.94 1.01 -16.45
CA VAL A 906 35.90 2.03 -16.35
C VAL A 906 36.56 3.38 -16.11
N ALA A 907 36.57 4.24 -17.13
CA ALA A 907 37.14 5.58 -17.04
C ALA A 907 36.10 6.57 -16.50
N LEU A 908 36.35 7.14 -15.32
CA LEU A 908 35.54 8.19 -14.72
C LEU A 908 36.21 9.55 -14.91
N SER A 909 35.47 10.52 -15.44
CA SER A 909 36.00 11.87 -15.71
C SER A 909 35.64 12.86 -14.60
N GLY A 910 36.40 13.96 -14.53
CA GLY A 910 36.16 15.02 -13.54
C GLY A 910 36.75 14.70 -12.16
N PHE A 911 37.82 13.91 -12.09
CA PHE A 911 38.57 13.63 -10.87
C PHE A 911 39.87 14.45 -10.86
N PRO A 912 40.10 15.36 -9.90
CA PRO A 912 41.37 16.04 -9.75
C PRO A 912 42.54 15.08 -9.66
N ASP A 913 43.66 15.43 -10.27
CA ASP A 913 44.86 14.60 -10.26
C ASP A 913 45.34 14.34 -8.83
N GLY A 914 45.71 13.10 -8.54
CA GLY A 914 46.12 12.67 -7.21
C GLY A 914 45.74 11.23 -6.88
N ALA A 915 46.15 10.79 -5.69
CA ALA A 915 45.85 9.44 -5.21
C ALA A 915 44.45 9.38 -4.56
N TYR A 916 43.73 8.30 -4.84
CA TYR A 916 42.42 7.97 -4.31
C TYR A 916 42.45 6.58 -3.68
N GLN A 917 41.69 6.42 -2.62
CA GLN A 917 41.37 5.14 -2.01
C GLN A 917 40.01 4.67 -2.54
N VAL A 918 39.99 3.52 -3.20
CA VAL A 918 38.78 2.89 -3.73
C VAL A 918 38.42 1.74 -2.80
N GLU A 919 37.31 1.85 -2.09
CA GLU A 919 36.73 0.80 -1.26
C GLU A 919 35.63 0.12 -2.07
N TRP A 920 35.85 -1.12 -2.49
CA TRP A 920 34.92 -1.93 -3.28
C TRP A 920 33.90 -2.63 -2.39
N TRP A 921 32.69 -2.84 -2.89
CA TRP A 921 31.55 -3.38 -2.17
C TRP A 921 30.86 -4.48 -2.98
N GLU A 922 30.50 -5.57 -2.31
CA GLU A 922 29.46 -6.48 -2.81
C GLU A 922 28.09 -5.85 -2.54
N THR A 923 27.22 -5.95 -3.52
CA THR A 923 25.99 -5.16 -3.62
C THR A 923 24.79 -5.87 -2.99
N TRP A 924 24.84 -7.20 -2.83
CA TRP A 924 23.71 -8.01 -2.35
C TRP A 924 23.45 -7.86 -0.85
N HIS A 925 24.51 -7.78 -0.05
CA HIS A 925 24.40 -7.58 1.40
C HIS A 925 24.96 -6.22 1.86
N GLY A 926 25.49 -5.43 0.93
CA GLY A 926 26.10 -4.13 1.18
C GLY A 926 27.28 -4.23 2.14
N ARG A 927 28.36 -4.93 1.74
CA ARG A 927 29.58 -5.10 2.54
C ARG A 927 30.83 -4.71 1.74
N PRO A 928 31.82 -4.06 2.37
CA PRO A 928 33.13 -3.86 1.74
C PRO A 928 33.78 -5.21 1.45
N THR A 929 34.36 -5.37 0.25
CA THR A 929 35.11 -6.57 -0.15
C THR A 929 36.61 -6.34 0.01
N HIS A 930 37.14 -5.27 -0.57
CA HIS A 930 38.54 -4.89 -0.45
C HIS A 930 38.74 -3.39 -0.68
N THR A 931 39.98 -2.92 -0.53
CA THR A 931 40.35 -1.53 -0.79
C THR A 931 41.66 -1.47 -1.54
N GLU A 932 41.73 -0.58 -2.52
CA GLU A 932 42.93 -0.34 -3.32
C GLU A 932 43.24 1.16 -3.45
N ARG A 933 44.44 1.47 -3.94
CA ARG A 933 44.87 2.84 -4.25
C ARG A 933 44.98 3.01 -5.76
N VAL A 934 44.29 4.02 -6.28
CA VAL A 934 44.28 4.38 -7.70
C VAL A 934 44.69 5.85 -7.85
N THR A 935 45.40 6.19 -8.92
CA THR A 935 45.80 7.59 -9.17
C THR A 935 44.99 8.15 -10.33
N ALA A 936 44.32 9.29 -10.13
CA ALA A 936 43.74 10.05 -11.23
C ALA A 936 44.82 10.90 -11.91
N GLN A 937 44.79 10.94 -13.25
CA GLN A 937 45.70 11.72 -14.07
C GLN A 937 44.93 12.36 -15.22
N GLY A 938 45.25 13.62 -15.54
CA GLY A 938 44.58 14.35 -16.61
C GLY A 938 43.06 14.48 -16.39
N GLY A 939 42.62 14.59 -15.14
CA GLY A 939 41.19 14.69 -14.81
C GLY A 939 40.43 13.36 -14.86
N ARG A 940 41.10 12.22 -15.09
CA ARG A 940 40.48 10.89 -15.28
C ARG A 940 40.96 9.90 -14.23
N LEU A 941 40.02 9.17 -13.63
CA LEU A 941 40.28 8.03 -12.75
C LEU A 941 39.87 6.75 -13.49
N ILE A 942 40.77 5.78 -13.62
CA ILE A 942 40.48 4.50 -14.26
C ILE A 942 40.31 3.45 -13.18
N LEU A 943 39.11 2.88 -13.08
CA LEU A 943 38.85 1.72 -12.24
C LEU A 943 39.01 0.45 -13.08
N VAL A 944 39.51 -0.61 -12.46
CA VAL A 944 39.58 -1.93 -13.06
C VAL A 944 38.64 -2.84 -12.28
N THR A 945 37.66 -3.42 -12.96
CA THR A 945 36.78 -4.42 -12.34
C THR A 945 37.44 -5.79 -12.43
N ASP A 946 37.11 -6.67 -11.49
CA ASP A 946 37.25 -8.12 -11.70
C ASP A 946 36.27 -8.60 -12.78
N GLU A 947 36.22 -9.90 -13.00
CA GLU A 947 35.16 -10.53 -13.80
C GLU A 947 33.78 -10.27 -13.15
N LEU A 948 32.80 -9.87 -13.95
CA LEU A 948 31.47 -9.48 -13.47
C LEU A 948 30.37 -10.36 -14.07
N THR A 949 29.77 -11.20 -13.23
CA THR A 949 28.50 -11.89 -13.53
C THR A 949 27.29 -11.01 -13.19
N THR A 950 27.41 -10.17 -12.16
CA THR A 950 26.31 -9.36 -11.64
C THR A 950 26.65 -7.88 -11.62
N ASP A 951 27.08 -7.34 -10.50
CA ASP A 951 27.38 -5.94 -10.31
C ASP A 951 28.29 -5.73 -9.10
N VAL A 952 28.94 -4.56 -9.07
CA VAL A 952 29.80 -4.11 -7.97
C VAL A 952 29.60 -2.63 -7.75
N ALA A 953 29.91 -2.16 -6.55
CA ALA A 953 29.93 -0.74 -6.23
C ALA A 953 31.24 -0.33 -5.55
N ALA A 954 31.56 0.96 -5.57
CA ALA A 954 32.70 1.48 -4.83
C ALA A 954 32.44 2.86 -4.22
N LYS A 955 33.10 3.11 -3.08
CA LYS A 955 33.29 4.44 -2.50
C LYS A 955 34.73 4.88 -2.75
N ILE A 956 34.90 6.03 -3.38
CA ILE A 956 36.20 6.54 -3.84
C ILE A 956 36.51 7.82 -3.07
N ARG A 957 37.57 7.83 -2.25
CA ARG A 957 37.94 8.98 -1.41
C ARG A 957 39.32 9.50 -1.77
N PRO A 958 39.56 10.83 -1.83
CA PRO A 958 40.90 11.36 -2.04
C PRO A 958 41.80 11.01 -0.85
N VAL A 959 43.03 10.57 -1.13
CA VAL A 959 44.05 10.35 -0.11
C VAL A 959 44.63 11.71 0.26
N LYS A 960 44.45 12.15 1.51
CA LYS A 960 45.06 13.39 1.98
C LYS A 960 46.58 13.28 1.84
N ALA A 961 47.21 14.26 1.19
CA ALA A 961 48.67 14.35 1.16
C ALA A 961 49.18 14.44 2.61
N GLU A 962 50.07 13.53 3.00
CA GLU A 962 50.79 13.67 4.26
C GLU A 962 51.49 15.03 4.24
N ALA A 963 51.21 15.85 5.25
CA ALA A 963 51.92 17.10 5.44
C ALA A 963 53.40 16.75 5.55
N ARG A 964 54.18 17.06 4.50
CA ARG A 964 55.64 16.98 4.55
C ARG A 964 56.11 17.87 5.70
N THR A 965 56.34 17.27 6.86
CA THR A 965 57.19 17.84 7.90
C THR A 965 58.54 18.06 7.26
N ARG A 966 58.79 19.29 6.79
CA ARG A 966 60.13 19.76 6.46
C ARG A 966 60.92 19.70 7.76
N ARG A 967 61.85 18.75 7.84
CA ARG A 967 62.99 18.84 8.76
C ARG A 967 64.04 19.75 8.14
#